data_AF-A0A923TQK3-F1
#
_entry.id   AF-A0A923TQK3-F1
#
_cell.length_a   1.000
_cell.length_b   1.000
_cell.length_c   1.000
_cell.angle_alpha   90.00
_cell.angle_beta   90.00
_cell.angle_gamma   90.00
#
_symmetry.space_group_name_H-M   'P 1'
#
loop_
_entity.id
_entity.type
_entity.pdbx_description
1 polymer ?
#
loop_
_entity_poly.entity_id
_entity_poly.type
_entity_poly.pdbx_seq_one_letter_code
_entity_poly.pdbx_strand_id
1 'polypeptide(L)'
;MTTNRDLYFRDPTTLELLNNGVSKVSEIGHDEGQIKTLRFELQNFVCDGEYARGMERILKAYLGGLGKAEQNAVWVSGFFGSGKSHLVKVLRYLWEDTLFADGATARSLVTLPSEITDLLTELSNRSKPLGGLRAAAGTLGAGSMDNVRLAFIQLVLRAAGLPENLAQAKFILWLRSSGLEAKVEAALKLQNRLLGREVLSLKLSVPLAEALVSAEPKYANAANAQSAIRDQFKDNNSPTVDDALDMVKQIYGQGGQLPCTLLVVDEIQQFIAEKIQRANDVQEIAEHVCTDLGSRLLIIGTGQSALHSATPALQRLQARFAVKVQLSDTDVESVIRKTVLRKKPEHEAAITTCMQANQGELARHLQNSRLAATHEDEKFFVSDYPLLPTRRRFWEKVLRNTDHSGTKAQLRSQLQIVFEATKQTAAAAVGNVVPADFIYDQISTDLLNSGELEREYDEIIRKQRDGTPDGNLRSSLCALIFLIGKLPRTPGADDGVRANAETLVDLLVCDLKADRPSLEQQIPKQLKQLVDTGQLMAVETEYRLQTREGAVWTHDFNRRRTSVLNDDPRVNSKRVEILQAGAKQALKPVTLQQGSSGTPRKLTFELSSNRPATTSDEVTLWLRDGWSDDEKAVLNDARAAGVDSPMLFGYLPRLHHEELKQAIASLLAAQETLDAHGMTGGAEAIEPRKAVETHFAVAQHRIQELLGHIIGGAKVFLGGGQEANGIELADKVQDSADSALVRLFPQFGEADHSNWGQVVTRARGSDVGALSQVGYPGNPTQHPVCRRVLEAIGAGKKGKDLHEQFKGAPFGWPKDAIDGALFVMLVAGNLRATNNGQPVQASLPQNQVGVASFYVDVPPLDVGQRLDLKALFQKTGITTQNGKESEAAAESLKKLLAMAESAGGNAPRPEIPDIKDVQALQMLSGNAQLLKIHQQKDDLAAKLAAWKKSADAISKRWPAWERLQDFQAFAIGLPEADACAKSIAAITAGRGLLAEPDPVPELAKQLTTALRLTLGTLQDDLSAAFQAGEGKLTASQVWSGRTDEQRATIATACQLTPPPQAPIGTDDEILAALRTRTLTDRRNLLDAVPQRFVRALEEAGKLATPEAVRVALPGAIIKTPADLDQWLAGVRQQVEDKLKDGPVIL
;
A
#
# COMPACT_ATOMS: atom_id res chain seq x y z
N MET A 1 31.72 -5.01 -17.21
CA MET A 1 31.01 -5.55 -16.02
C MET A 1 29.72 -4.74 -15.91
N THR A 2 28.57 -5.38 -15.72
CA THR A 2 27.30 -4.64 -15.59
C THR A 2 27.29 -3.86 -14.27
N THR A 3 26.94 -2.59 -14.34
CA THR A 3 26.79 -1.71 -13.17
C THR A 3 25.32 -1.58 -12.78
N ASN A 4 25.04 -1.17 -11.54
CA ASN A 4 23.68 -0.94 -11.07
C ASN A 4 22.93 0.08 -11.93
N ARG A 5 23.61 1.13 -12.37
CA ARG A 5 23.09 2.15 -13.31
C ARG A 5 22.48 1.54 -14.56
N ASP A 6 23.15 0.54 -15.14
CA ASP A 6 22.74 -0.06 -16.41
C ASP A 6 21.40 -0.81 -16.26
N LEU A 7 21.08 -1.32 -15.06
CA LEU A 7 19.87 -2.09 -14.73
C LEU A 7 18.57 -1.28 -14.79
N TYR A 8 18.61 0.03 -14.53
CA TYR A 8 17.41 0.86 -14.43
C TYR A 8 16.86 1.23 -15.81
N PHE A 9 15.53 1.35 -15.92
CA PHE A 9 14.88 1.80 -17.14
C PHE A 9 15.24 3.27 -17.48
N ARG A 10 15.43 4.11 -16.44
CA ARG A 10 15.90 5.48 -16.55
C ARG A 10 17.19 5.61 -15.73
N ASP A 11 18.24 6.23 -16.28
CA ASP A 11 19.52 6.36 -15.59
C ASP A 11 19.38 7.29 -14.36
N PRO A 12 19.62 6.80 -13.12
CA PRO A 12 19.44 7.61 -11.91
C PRO A 12 20.42 8.78 -11.81
N THR A 13 21.54 8.74 -12.54
CA THR A 13 22.56 9.79 -12.53
C THR A 13 22.21 10.97 -13.44
N THR A 14 21.35 10.78 -14.44
CA THR A 14 20.86 11.85 -15.34
C THR A 14 19.39 12.22 -15.10
N LEU A 15 18.66 11.43 -14.30
CA LEU A 15 17.31 11.77 -13.89
C LEU A 15 17.34 12.96 -12.92
N GLU A 16 16.47 13.94 -13.12
CA GLU A 16 16.26 15.04 -12.18
C GLU A 16 14.86 14.91 -11.58
N LEU A 17 14.75 14.83 -10.24
CA LEU A 17 13.47 15.02 -9.56
C LEU A 17 13.13 16.52 -9.56
N LEU A 18 12.68 17.04 -10.71
CA LEU A 18 12.17 18.39 -10.84
C LEU A 18 11.11 18.63 -9.74
N ASN A 19 11.15 19.82 -9.11
CA ASN A 19 10.45 20.17 -7.85
C ASN A 19 10.91 19.50 -6.54
N ASN A 20 12.01 18.73 -6.48
CA ASN A 20 12.48 18.03 -5.26
C ASN A 20 11.36 17.20 -4.58
N GLY A 21 10.52 16.56 -5.39
CA GLY A 21 9.36 15.78 -4.94
C GLY A 21 8.16 16.61 -4.44
N VAL A 22 8.09 17.93 -4.69
CA VAL A 22 7.01 18.82 -4.22
C VAL A 22 6.15 19.32 -5.39
N SER A 23 5.10 18.58 -5.73
CA SER A 23 4.04 19.08 -6.63
C SER A 23 3.30 20.28 -6.02
N LYS A 24 3.76 21.50 -6.30
CA LYS A 24 3.02 22.73 -6.02
C LYS A 24 1.81 22.83 -6.93
N VAL A 25 0.65 23.15 -6.35
CA VAL A 25 -0.58 23.49 -7.07
C VAL A 25 -0.58 25.00 -7.33
N SER A 26 -0.15 25.38 -8.54
CA SER A 26 -0.06 26.78 -8.96
C SER A 26 -0.29 26.91 -10.47
N GLU A 27 -0.54 28.14 -10.91
CA GLU A 27 -0.62 28.47 -12.33
C GLU A 27 0.77 28.57 -12.96
N ILE A 28 0.90 27.99 -14.15
CA ILE A 28 2.16 27.82 -14.89
C ILE A 28 2.39 28.96 -15.89
N GLY A 29 1.31 29.53 -16.44
CA GLY A 29 1.39 30.56 -17.47
C GLY A 29 2.19 30.10 -18.70
N HIS A 30 3.16 30.90 -19.11
CA HIS A 30 4.07 30.63 -20.24
C HIS A 30 5.52 30.38 -19.78
N ASP A 31 5.73 29.96 -18.53
CA ASP A 31 7.07 29.64 -18.00
C ASP A 31 7.53 28.26 -18.51
N GLU A 32 8.51 28.23 -19.42
CA GLU A 32 9.06 27.01 -20.02
C GLU A 32 9.62 26.03 -18.97
N GLY A 33 10.20 26.53 -17.88
CA GLY A 33 10.71 25.72 -16.78
C GLY A 33 9.58 25.02 -16.02
N GLN A 34 8.48 25.73 -15.77
CA GLN A 34 7.29 25.14 -15.16
C GLN A 34 6.53 24.21 -16.13
N ILE A 35 6.52 24.49 -17.44
CA ILE A 35 5.96 23.59 -18.47
C ILE A 35 6.77 22.29 -18.55
N LYS A 36 8.11 22.35 -18.61
CA LYS A 36 9.01 21.18 -18.53
C LYS A 36 8.75 20.37 -17.26
N THR A 37 8.53 21.06 -16.15
CA THR A 37 8.27 20.44 -14.84
C THR A 37 6.91 19.74 -14.78
N LEU A 38 5.84 20.35 -15.29
CA LEU A 38 4.53 19.68 -15.42
C LEU A 38 4.62 18.46 -16.33
N ARG A 39 5.31 18.57 -17.47
CA ARG A 39 5.50 17.44 -18.39
C ARG A 39 6.19 16.28 -17.67
N PHE A 40 7.22 16.56 -16.86
CA PHE A 40 7.87 15.57 -16.03
C PHE A 40 6.93 14.95 -14.99
N GLU A 41 6.17 15.75 -14.24
CA GLU A 41 5.18 15.24 -13.27
C GLU A 41 4.16 14.29 -13.93
N LEU A 42 3.57 14.69 -15.07
CA LEU A 42 2.66 13.85 -15.87
C LEU A 42 3.35 12.56 -16.36
N GLN A 43 4.56 12.67 -16.92
CA GLN A 43 5.33 11.51 -17.39
C GLN A 43 5.78 10.54 -16.27
N ASN A 44 5.67 10.93 -15.01
CA ASN A 44 5.96 10.12 -13.83
C ASN A 44 4.72 9.74 -12.99
N PHE A 45 3.52 10.20 -13.37
CA PHE A 45 2.31 9.94 -12.59
C PHE A 45 1.83 8.50 -12.73
N VAL A 46 1.80 7.78 -11.61
CA VAL A 46 1.33 6.40 -11.51
C VAL A 46 -0.14 6.42 -11.06
N CYS A 47 -1.06 6.20 -12.00
CA CYS A 47 -2.50 6.14 -11.72
C CYS A 47 -2.92 4.72 -11.32
N ASP A 48 -2.70 4.37 -10.06
CA ASP A 48 -2.92 3.02 -9.49
C ASP A 48 -3.54 3.14 -8.08
N GLY A 49 -3.85 2.04 -7.40
CA GLY A 49 -4.10 2.04 -5.95
C GLY A 49 -5.27 2.91 -5.48
N GLU A 50 -5.05 3.78 -4.49
CA GLU A 50 -6.02 4.81 -4.07
C GLU A 50 -6.07 6.01 -5.04
N TYR A 51 -5.01 6.27 -5.81
CA TYR A 51 -4.99 7.36 -6.81
C TYR A 51 -5.99 7.09 -7.93
N ALA A 52 -5.99 5.86 -8.46
CA ALA A 52 -6.96 5.43 -9.46
C ALA A 52 -8.40 5.49 -8.91
N ARG A 53 -8.67 4.82 -7.78
CA ARG A 53 -10.00 4.81 -7.13
C ARG A 53 -10.48 6.21 -6.73
N GLY A 54 -9.56 7.08 -6.31
CA GLY A 54 -9.84 8.49 -6.02
C GLY A 54 -10.26 9.28 -7.26
N MET A 55 -9.48 9.18 -8.34
CA MET A 55 -9.78 9.85 -9.62
C MET A 55 -11.08 9.33 -10.25
N GLU A 56 -11.28 8.01 -10.25
CA GLU A 56 -12.52 7.35 -10.69
C GLU A 56 -13.74 7.87 -9.90
N ARG A 57 -13.65 7.91 -8.56
CA ARG A 57 -14.72 8.40 -7.68
C ARG A 57 -15.05 9.87 -7.93
N ILE A 58 -14.04 10.71 -8.17
CA ILE A 58 -14.21 12.13 -8.49
C ILE A 58 -14.95 12.30 -9.82
N LEU A 59 -14.49 11.64 -10.88
CA LEU A 59 -15.09 11.74 -12.21
C LEU A 59 -16.52 11.17 -12.23
N LYS A 60 -16.76 10.02 -11.62
CA LYS A 60 -18.11 9.42 -11.49
C LYS A 60 -19.06 10.30 -10.69
N ALA A 61 -18.60 10.96 -9.63
CA ALA A 61 -19.42 11.90 -8.86
C ALA A 61 -19.87 13.08 -9.73
N TYR A 62 -18.95 13.69 -10.47
CA TYR A 62 -19.28 14.83 -11.34
C TYR A 62 -20.21 14.46 -12.49
N LEU A 63 -19.90 13.39 -13.23
CA LEU A 63 -20.70 12.91 -14.35
C LEU A 63 -22.09 12.43 -13.93
N GLY A 64 -22.20 11.88 -12.71
CA GLY A 64 -23.46 11.53 -12.06
C GLY A 64 -24.21 12.72 -11.45
N GLY A 65 -23.56 13.87 -11.25
CA GLY A 65 -24.18 15.14 -10.83
C GLY A 65 -24.61 16.05 -11.98
N LEU A 66 -23.96 15.94 -13.15
CA LEU A 66 -24.15 16.84 -14.28
C LEU A 66 -25.59 16.77 -14.84
N GLY A 67 -26.34 17.87 -14.70
CA GLY A 67 -27.74 17.98 -15.08
C GLY A 67 -28.74 17.78 -13.92
N LYS A 68 -28.29 17.66 -12.67
CA LYS A 68 -29.13 17.67 -11.47
C LYS A 68 -29.25 19.09 -10.88
N ALA A 69 -30.01 19.21 -9.79
CA ALA A 69 -30.15 20.47 -9.04
C ALA A 69 -28.88 20.90 -8.28
N GLU A 70 -28.03 19.94 -7.88
CA GLU A 70 -26.80 20.20 -7.13
C GLU A 70 -25.65 19.28 -7.59
N GLN A 71 -24.41 19.78 -7.49
CA GLN A 71 -23.18 18.97 -7.51
C GLN A 71 -22.77 18.57 -6.08
N ASN A 72 -21.94 17.53 -5.98
CA ASN A 72 -21.38 17.09 -4.69
C ASN A 72 -19.89 17.47 -4.61
N ALA A 73 -19.52 18.28 -3.62
CA ALA A 73 -18.12 18.66 -3.41
C ALA A 73 -17.26 17.47 -2.95
N VAL A 74 -15.98 17.48 -3.32
CA VAL A 74 -15.02 16.40 -3.04
C VAL A 74 -14.01 16.82 -1.98
N TRP A 75 -13.84 16.02 -0.93
CA TRP A 75 -12.72 16.15 0.02
C TRP A 75 -11.66 15.08 -0.23
N VAL A 76 -10.42 15.50 -0.46
CA VAL A 76 -9.25 14.61 -0.61
C VAL A 76 -8.41 14.68 0.67
N SER A 77 -8.24 13.54 1.34
CA SER A 77 -7.62 13.42 2.67
C SER A 77 -6.49 12.38 2.72
N GLY A 78 -5.67 12.43 3.77
CA GLY A 78 -4.50 11.56 3.98
C GLY A 78 -3.30 12.32 4.55
N PHE A 79 -2.32 11.60 5.10
CA PHE A 79 -1.16 12.14 5.82
C PHE A 79 -0.28 13.11 4.99
N PHE A 80 0.62 13.86 5.66
CA PHE A 80 1.52 14.77 4.95
C PHE A 80 2.52 13.99 4.07
N GLY A 81 2.55 14.32 2.79
CA GLY A 81 3.29 13.58 1.78
C GLY A 81 2.46 12.58 0.97
N SER A 82 1.24 12.18 1.37
CA SER A 82 0.42 11.20 0.60
C SER A 82 0.06 11.61 -0.85
N GLY A 83 0.46 12.82 -1.26
CA GLY A 83 0.42 13.32 -2.63
C GLY A 83 -0.95 13.77 -3.13
N LYS A 84 -1.87 14.10 -2.20
CA LYS A 84 -3.16 14.78 -2.48
C LYS A 84 -3.01 15.90 -3.50
N SER A 85 -2.08 16.83 -3.25
CA SER A 85 -1.74 17.97 -4.11
C SER A 85 -1.30 17.54 -5.53
N HIS A 86 -0.58 16.42 -5.65
CA HIS A 86 -0.16 15.84 -6.92
C HIS A 86 -1.33 15.20 -7.68
N LEU A 87 -2.17 14.43 -6.97
CA LEU A 87 -3.40 13.86 -7.53
C LEU A 87 -4.34 14.94 -8.08
N VAL A 88 -4.60 16.02 -7.33
CA VAL A 88 -5.49 17.09 -7.78
C VAL A 88 -4.85 17.99 -8.85
N LYS A 89 -3.52 18.19 -8.83
CA LYS A 89 -2.79 18.87 -9.90
C LYS A 89 -2.85 18.09 -11.21
N VAL A 90 -2.55 16.80 -11.19
CA VAL A 90 -2.62 15.97 -12.40
C VAL A 90 -4.05 15.85 -12.91
N LEU A 91 -5.04 15.65 -12.03
CA LEU A 91 -6.46 15.71 -12.41
C LEU A 91 -6.82 17.03 -13.11
N ARG A 92 -6.31 18.19 -12.66
CA ARG A 92 -6.55 19.48 -13.30
C ARG A 92 -6.10 19.49 -14.77
N TYR A 93 -4.89 19.03 -15.07
CA TYR A 93 -4.38 19.01 -16.44
C TYR A 93 -4.99 17.88 -17.29
N LEU A 94 -5.38 16.75 -16.68
CA LEU A 94 -6.17 15.69 -17.35
C LEU A 94 -7.62 16.12 -17.63
N TRP A 95 -8.16 17.08 -16.87
CA TRP A 95 -9.50 17.63 -17.10
C TRP A 95 -9.52 18.47 -18.38
N GLU A 96 -8.61 19.44 -18.54
CA GLU A 96 -8.51 20.25 -19.78
C GLU A 96 -7.80 19.52 -20.94
N ASP A 97 -7.10 18.41 -20.67
CA ASP A 97 -6.28 17.66 -21.63
C ASP A 97 -5.20 18.51 -22.32
N THR A 98 -4.45 19.26 -21.50
CA THR A 98 -3.53 20.32 -21.95
C THR A 98 -2.57 19.85 -23.04
N LEU A 99 -2.56 20.55 -24.17
CA LEU A 99 -1.70 20.30 -25.33
C LEU A 99 -0.30 20.90 -25.11
N PHE A 100 0.74 20.15 -25.46
CA PHE A 100 2.15 20.54 -25.46
C PHE A 100 2.65 20.84 -26.88
N ALA A 101 3.78 21.56 -26.98
CA ALA A 101 4.33 22.03 -28.26
C ALA A 101 4.78 20.90 -29.23
N ASP A 102 5.02 19.68 -28.72
CA ASP A 102 5.31 18.48 -29.52
C ASP A 102 4.04 17.72 -29.96
N GLY A 103 2.86 18.32 -29.79
CA GLY A 103 1.56 17.73 -30.10
C GLY A 103 1.03 16.75 -29.05
N ALA A 104 1.81 16.37 -28.03
CA ALA A 104 1.34 15.49 -26.96
C ALA A 104 0.28 16.20 -26.08
N THR A 105 -0.73 15.47 -25.61
CA THR A 105 -1.71 15.97 -24.64
C THR A 105 -1.41 15.46 -23.23
N ALA A 106 -1.97 16.10 -22.19
CA ALA A 106 -1.81 15.66 -20.81
C ALA A 106 -2.25 14.19 -20.59
N ARG A 107 -3.34 13.75 -21.24
CA ARG A 107 -3.79 12.34 -21.16
C ARG A 107 -2.85 11.39 -21.90
N SER A 108 -2.21 11.82 -22.99
CA SER A 108 -1.22 11.00 -23.72
C SER A 108 0.10 10.76 -22.96
N LEU A 109 0.39 11.58 -21.94
CA LEU A 109 1.63 11.50 -21.15
C LEU A 109 1.51 10.60 -19.90
N VAL A 110 0.28 10.34 -19.45
CA VAL A 110 -0.04 9.58 -18.23
C VAL A 110 -0.56 8.19 -18.60
N THR A 111 -0.02 7.14 -17.99
CA THR A 111 -0.60 5.79 -18.11
C THR A 111 -1.83 5.70 -17.21
N LEU A 112 -3.02 5.75 -17.81
CA LEU A 112 -4.31 5.71 -17.12
C LEU A 112 -4.97 4.32 -17.25
N PRO A 113 -5.66 3.83 -16.20
CA PRO A 113 -6.62 2.74 -16.31
C PRO A 113 -7.70 3.01 -17.36
N SER A 114 -8.21 1.94 -17.96
CA SER A 114 -9.34 1.93 -18.90
C SER A 114 -10.53 2.73 -18.36
N GLU A 115 -10.94 2.41 -17.14
CA GLU A 115 -12.11 2.95 -16.46
C GLU A 115 -12.01 4.47 -16.24
N ILE A 116 -10.80 5.02 -16.11
CA ILE A 116 -10.56 6.48 -15.97
C ILE A 116 -10.47 7.15 -17.34
N THR A 117 -9.88 6.46 -18.33
CA THR A 117 -9.83 6.91 -19.72
C THR A 117 -11.24 7.05 -20.31
N ASP A 118 -12.12 6.09 -20.03
CA ASP A 118 -13.53 6.12 -20.41
C ASP A 118 -14.27 7.31 -19.78
N LEU A 119 -14.06 7.56 -18.48
CA LEU A 119 -14.68 8.69 -17.76
C LEU A 119 -14.19 10.05 -18.27
N LEU A 120 -12.90 10.18 -18.61
CA LEU A 120 -12.36 11.41 -19.21
C LEU A 120 -12.84 11.62 -20.66
N THR A 121 -13.03 10.53 -21.42
CA THR A 121 -13.66 10.56 -22.74
C THR A 121 -15.14 10.94 -22.64
N GLU A 122 -15.89 10.40 -21.68
CA GLU A 122 -17.28 10.78 -21.44
C GLU A 122 -17.40 12.25 -21.02
N LEU A 123 -16.56 12.70 -20.08
CA LEU A 123 -16.45 14.11 -19.69
C LEU A 123 -16.22 15.02 -20.90
N SER A 124 -15.32 14.62 -21.80
CA SER A 124 -15.00 15.35 -23.03
C SER A 124 -16.12 15.33 -24.08
N ASN A 125 -16.96 14.29 -24.10
CA ASN A 125 -18.11 14.22 -24.98
C ASN A 125 -19.32 14.99 -24.43
N ARG A 126 -19.57 14.92 -23.12
CA ARG A 126 -20.64 15.68 -22.45
C ARG A 126 -20.36 17.19 -22.39
N SER A 127 -19.10 17.62 -22.40
CA SER A 127 -18.73 19.04 -22.30
C SER A 127 -18.84 19.83 -23.61
N LYS A 128 -18.74 19.16 -24.78
CA LYS A 128 -18.85 19.78 -26.11
C LYS A 128 -20.07 20.70 -26.28
N PRO A 129 -21.32 20.26 -26.00
CA PRO A 129 -22.50 21.14 -26.10
C PRO A 129 -22.61 22.18 -24.97
N LEU A 130 -21.67 22.22 -24.02
CA LEU A 130 -21.72 23.05 -22.81
C LEU A 130 -20.66 24.18 -22.80
N GLY A 131 -19.90 24.34 -23.88
CA GLY A 131 -18.78 25.29 -23.94
C GLY A 131 -17.41 24.70 -23.58
N GLY A 132 -17.30 23.37 -23.46
CA GLY A 132 -16.04 22.67 -23.24
C GLY A 132 -15.66 22.49 -21.77
N LEU A 133 -14.35 22.36 -21.52
CA LEU A 133 -13.77 22.02 -20.22
C LEU A 133 -12.95 23.19 -19.69
N ARG A 134 -13.00 23.42 -18.38
CA ARG A 134 -12.14 24.38 -17.67
C ARG A 134 -11.65 23.82 -16.35
N ALA A 135 -10.41 24.13 -15.96
CA ALA A 135 -9.87 23.70 -14.67
C ALA A 135 -8.91 24.72 -14.05
N ALA A 136 -9.25 25.18 -12.84
CA ALA A 136 -8.45 26.12 -12.03
C ALA A 136 -7.94 25.44 -10.75
N ALA A 137 -6.72 25.76 -10.31
CA ALA A 137 -6.12 25.10 -9.15
C ALA A 137 -5.17 26.01 -8.34
N GLY A 138 -5.31 26.04 -7.01
CA GLY A 138 -4.37 26.74 -6.15
C GLY A 138 -4.69 26.67 -4.65
N THR A 139 -3.88 27.34 -3.83
CA THR A 139 -4.12 27.51 -2.38
C THR A 139 -4.75 28.87 -2.08
N LEU A 140 -5.63 28.93 -1.06
CA LEU A 140 -6.25 30.19 -0.60
C LEU A 140 -5.25 31.10 0.14
N GLY A 141 -4.20 30.54 0.74
CA GLY A 141 -3.19 31.28 1.49
C GLY A 141 -2.24 32.16 0.66
N ALA A 142 -2.31 32.08 -0.67
CA ALA A 142 -1.46 32.86 -1.58
C ALA A 142 -1.93 34.32 -1.81
N GLY A 143 -3.03 34.74 -1.18
CA GLY A 143 -3.65 36.06 -1.34
C GLY A 143 -4.02 36.72 -0.01
N SER A 144 -5.16 37.43 0.03
CA SER A 144 -5.62 38.12 1.24
C SER A 144 -6.03 37.12 2.34
N MET A 145 -5.19 36.99 3.38
CA MET A 145 -5.31 35.91 4.36
C MET A 145 -6.58 35.91 5.23
N ASP A 146 -7.34 37.01 5.31
CA ASP A 146 -8.46 37.13 6.26
C ASP A 146 -9.87 37.20 5.64
N ASN A 147 -10.02 37.12 4.30
CA ASN A 147 -11.34 36.98 3.68
C ASN A 147 -11.36 35.81 2.68
N VAL A 148 -12.14 34.77 2.99
CA VAL A 148 -12.22 33.52 2.21
C VAL A 148 -12.82 33.74 0.82
N ARG A 149 -13.87 34.56 0.71
CA ARG A 149 -14.53 34.87 -0.57
C ARG A 149 -13.61 35.64 -1.51
N LEU A 150 -12.81 36.57 -0.97
CA LEU A 150 -11.78 37.27 -1.74
C LEU A 150 -10.67 36.30 -2.18
N ALA A 151 -10.13 35.48 -1.29
CA ALA A 151 -9.09 34.50 -1.62
C ALA A 151 -9.55 33.49 -2.69
N PHE A 152 -10.83 33.07 -2.64
CA PHE A 152 -11.47 32.24 -3.67
C PHE A 152 -11.52 32.95 -5.03
N ILE A 153 -11.96 34.22 -5.07
CA ILE A 153 -11.95 35.01 -6.31
C ILE A 153 -10.53 35.20 -6.84
N GLN A 154 -9.54 35.47 -5.98
CA GLN A 154 -8.14 35.64 -6.37
C GLN A 154 -7.55 34.38 -7.01
N LEU A 155 -7.92 33.19 -6.52
CA LEU A 155 -7.56 31.91 -7.12
C LEU A 155 -8.16 31.76 -8.54
N VAL A 156 -9.43 32.11 -8.73
CA VAL A 156 -10.10 32.07 -10.04
C VAL A 156 -9.51 33.09 -11.02
N LEU A 157 -9.19 34.31 -10.55
CA LEU A 157 -8.56 35.35 -11.36
C LEU A 157 -7.17 34.94 -11.84
N ARG A 158 -6.34 34.40 -10.94
CA ARG A 158 -5.01 33.89 -11.25
C ARG A 158 -5.08 32.80 -12.33
N ALA A 159 -6.03 31.86 -12.20
CA ALA A 159 -6.27 30.79 -13.18
C ALA A 159 -6.75 31.29 -14.56
N ALA A 160 -7.37 32.47 -14.62
CA ALA A 160 -7.77 33.13 -15.85
C ALA A 160 -6.68 34.06 -16.45
N GLY A 161 -5.49 34.13 -15.84
CA GLY A 161 -4.43 35.07 -16.23
C GLY A 161 -4.78 36.54 -15.96
N LEU A 162 -5.72 36.81 -15.04
CA LEU A 162 -6.17 38.14 -14.67
C LEU A 162 -5.47 38.65 -13.39
N PRO A 163 -5.33 39.98 -13.20
CA PRO A 163 -4.77 40.54 -11.97
C PRO A 163 -5.61 40.16 -10.74
N GLU A 164 -4.94 39.84 -9.63
CA GLU A 164 -5.59 39.41 -8.37
C GLU A 164 -6.26 40.55 -7.58
N ASN A 165 -6.18 41.79 -8.06
CA ASN A 165 -6.99 42.89 -7.52
C ASN A 165 -8.34 42.94 -8.26
N LEU A 166 -9.44 42.90 -7.50
CA LEU A 166 -10.79 42.82 -8.06
C LEU A 166 -11.17 43.98 -8.99
N ALA A 167 -10.69 45.20 -8.72
CA ALA A 167 -10.96 46.38 -9.55
C ALA A 167 -10.19 46.31 -10.89
N GLN A 168 -8.94 45.87 -10.84
CA GLN A 168 -8.10 45.62 -12.03
C GLN A 168 -8.69 44.52 -12.92
N ALA A 169 -9.15 43.43 -12.32
CA ALA A 169 -9.85 42.36 -13.03
C ALA A 169 -11.18 42.83 -13.65
N LYS A 170 -12.06 43.48 -12.87
CA LYS A 170 -13.35 44.01 -13.35
C LYS A 170 -13.15 45.01 -14.50
N PHE A 171 -12.06 45.78 -14.52
CA PHE A 171 -11.72 46.67 -15.64
C PHE A 171 -11.34 45.91 -16.92
N ILE A 172 -10.48 44.88 -16.85
CA ILE A 172 -10.12 44.07 -18.04
C ILE A 172 -11.34 43.29 -18.57
N LEU A 173 -12.14 42.70 -17.68
CA LEU A 173 -13.38 42.01 -18.06
C LEU A 173 -14.41 42.98 -18.67
N TRP A 174 -14.46 44.23 -18.21
CA TRP A 174 -15.26 45.28 -18.85
C TRP A 174 -14.75 45.63 -20.26
N LEU A 175 -13.44 45.84 -20.45
CA LEU A 175 -12.83 46.07 -21.76
C LEU A 175 -13.12 44.92 -22.75
N ARG A 176 -13.13 43.68 -22.28
CA ARG A 176 -13.53 42.48 -23.06
C ARG A 176 -14.99 42.54 -23.47
N SER A 177 -15.89 42.62 -22.49
CA SER A 177 -17.34 42.67 -22.74
C SER A 177 -17.79 43.83 -23.63
N SER A 178 -17.04 44.94 -23.64
CA SER A 178 -17.33 46.15 -24.41
C SER A 178 -16.63 46.20 -25.78
N GLY A 179 -15.85 45.17 -26.16
CA GLY A 179 -15.10 45.14 -27.42
C GLY A 179 -14.00 46.20 -27.54
N LEU A 180 -13.46 46.66 -26.41
CA LEU A 180 -12.45 47.73 -26.34
C LEU A 180 -11.03 47.21 -26.13
N GLU A 181 -10.83 46.01 -25.56
CA GLU A 181 -9.52 45.47 -25.18
C GLU A 181 -8.49 45.58 -26.32
N ALA A 182 -8.80 45.05 -27.51
CA ALA A 182 -7.89 45.09 -28.66
C ALA A 182 -7.55 46.51 -29.16
N LYS A 183 -8.47 47.48 -29.00
CA LYS A 183 -8.24 48.88 -29.36
C LYS A 183 -7.31 49.56 -28.35
N VAL A 184 -7.56 49.34 -27.06
CA VAL A 184 -6.73 49.86 -25.96
C VAL A 184 -5.34 49.24 -26.02
N GLU A 185 -5.21 47.95 -26.31
CA GLU A 185 -3.92 47.31 -26.56
C GLU A 185 -3.18 47.92 -27.75
N ALA A 186 -3.85 48.15 -28.88
CA ALA A 186 -3.21 48.75 -30.06
C ALA A 186 -2.68 50.17 -29.75
N ALA A 187 -3.48 50.99 -29.05
CA ALA A 187 -3.06 52.32 -28.62
C ALA A 187 -1.88 52.27 -27.62
N LEU A 188 -1.88 51.34 -26.66
CA LEU A 188 -0.76 51.15 -25.74
C LEU A 188 0.50 50.62 -26.44
N LYS A 189 0.37 49.73 -27.42
CA LYS A 189 1.47 49.21 -28.23
C LYS A 189 2.17 50.32 -29.03
N LEU A 190 1.43 51.30 -29.56
CA LEU A 190 2.01 52.50 -30.18
C LEU A 190 2.84 53.37 -29.19
N GLN A 191 2.56 53.29 -27.89
CA GLN A 191 3.35 53.93 -26.82
C GLN A 191 4.44 53.02 -26.21
N ASN A 192 4.70 51.84 -26.80
CA ASN A 192 5.55 50.78 -26.22
C ASN A 192 5.13 50.36 -24.78
N ARG A 193 3.82 50.39 -24.49
CA ARG A 193 3.22 49.94 -23.22
C ARG A 193 2.44 48.63 -23.41
N LEU A 194 2.23 47.92 -22.29
CA LEU A 194 1.47 46.68 -22.22
C LEU A 194 0.31 46.84 -21.24
N LEU A 195 -0.90 46.46 -21.65
CA LEU A 195 -2.14 46.61 -20.88
C LEU A 195 -2.02 46.04 -19.47
N GLY A 196 -1.54 44.80 -19.33
CA GLY A 196 -1.36 44.14 -18.03
C GLY A 196 -0.39 44.86 -17.08
N ARG A 197 0.55 45.67 -17.59
CA ARG A 197 1.49 46.45 -16.76
C ARG A 197 0.90 47.79 -16.34
N GLU A 198 0.18 48.47 -17.23
CA GLU A 198 -0.48 49.75 -16.93
C GLU A 198 -1.68 49.57 -15.98
N VAL A 199 -2.41 48.46 -16.09
CA VAL A 199 -3.54 48.13 -15.20
C VAL A 199 -3.10 47.91 -13.74
N LEU A 200 -1.83 47.53 -13.47
CA LEU A 200 -1.30 47.53 -12.09
C LEU A 200 -1.40 48.92 -11.44
N SER A 201 -1.34 49.98 -12.25
CA SER A 201 -1.52 51.39 -11.86
C SER A 201 -2.86 51.95 -12.37
N LEU A 202 -3.91 51.14 -12.47
CA LEU A 202 -5.23 51.48 -13.06
C LEU A 202 -5.75 52.90 -12.78
N LYS A 203 -5.61 53.37 -11.53
CA LYS A 203 -6.15 54.67 -11.07
C LYS A 203 -5.23 55.87 -11.36
N LEU A 204 -3.99 55.62 -11.78
CA LEU A 204 -2.91 56.61 -11.95
C LEU A 204 -2.27 56.58 -13.36
N SER A 205 -2.44 55.52 -14.16
CA SER A 205 -1.86 55.43 -15.51
C SER A 205 -2.57 56.37 -16.49
N VAL A 206 -1.88 57.47 -16.83
CA VAL A 206 -2.27 58.38 -17.92
C VAL A 206 -2.24 57.66 -19.30
N PRO A 207 -1.22 56.84 -19.65
CA PRO A 207 -1.23 56.03 -20.87
C PRO A 207 -2.50 55.17 -21.04
N LEU A 208 -2.98 54.54 -19.96
CA LEU A 208 -4.19 53.72 -20.00
C LEU A 208 -5.45 54.57 -20.24
N ALA A 209 -5.51 55.76 -19.66
CA ALA A 209 -6.62 56.69 -19.87
C ALA A 209 -6.62 57.30 -21.28
N GLU A 210 -5.46 57.64 -21.83
CA GLU A 210 -5.30 58.07 -23.24
C GLU A 210 -5.72 56.97 -24.21
N ALA A 211 -5.25 55.74 -24.00
CA ALA A 211 -5.62 54.59 -24.81
C ALA A 211 -7.13 54.30 -24.77
N LEU A 212 -7.77 54.50 -23.60
CA LEU A 212 -9.23 54.37 -23.48
C LEU A 212 -9.99 55.48 -24.23
N VAL A 213 -9.53 56.74 -24.18
CA VAL A 213 -10.11 57.85 -24.96
C VAL A 213 -9.98 57.58 -26.47
N SER A 214 -8.83 57.04 -26.90
CA SER A 214 -8.60 56.65 -28.31
C SER A 214 -9.45 55.46 -28.74
N ALA A 215 -9.79 54.54 -27.84
CA ALA A 215 -10.65 53.39 -28.12
C ALA A 215 -12.15 53.76 -28.10
N GLU A 216 -12.54 54.72 -27.27
CA GLU A 216 -13.92 55.16 -27.05
C GLU A 216 -14.02 56.68 -26.81
N PRO A 217 -14.27 57.48 -27.87
CA PRO A 217 -14.20 58.95 -27.80
C PRO A 217 -15.14 59.65 -26.80
N LYS A 218 -16.13 58.95 -26.23
CA LYS A 218 -17.14 59.51 -25.28
C LYS A 218 -16.51 60.17 -24.05
N TYR A 219 -15.30 59.76 -23.67
CA TYR A 219 -14.58 60.32 -22.52
C TYR A 219 -13.97 61.71 -22.81
N ALA A 220 -13.77 62.06 -24.08
CA ALA A 220 -13.17 63.31 -24.60
C ALA A 220 -11.72 63.62 -24.19
N ASN A 221 -11.26 63.32 -22.97
CA ASN A 221 -9.89 63.52 -22.52
C ASN A 221 -9.48 62.51 -21.43
N ALA A 222 -8.16 62.38 -21.18
CA ALA A 222 -7.61 61.40 -20.27
C ALA A 222 -8.05 61.62 -18.79
N ALA A 223 -8.20 62.87 -18.34
CA ALA A 223 -8.63 63.15 -16.96
C ALA A 223 -10.07 62.70 -16.69
N ASN A 224 -10.97 62.87 -17.66
CA ASN A 224 -12.34 62.37 -17.62
C ASN A 224 -12.36 60.83 -17.57
N ALA A 225 -11.61 60.16 -18.46
CA ALA A 225 -11.47 58.70 -18.47
C ALA A 225 -10.91 58.19 -17.14
N GLN A 226 -9.90 58.86 -16.58
CA GLN A 226 -9.29 58.52 -15.30
C GLN A 226 -10.22 58.80 -14.10
N SER A 227 -11.17 59.74 -14.17
CA SER A 227 -12.26 59.82 -13.19
C SER A 227 -13.20 58.62 -13.33
N ALA A 228 -13.75 58.39 -14.53
CA ALA A 228 -14.66 57.28 -14.77
C ALA A 228 -14.08 55.93 -14.32
N ILE A 229 -12.79 55.68 -14.56
CA ILE A 229 -12.09 54.48 -14.06
C ILE A 229 -12.09 54.41 -12.53
N ARG A 230 -11.78 55.50 -11.82
CA ARG A 230 -11.77 55.55 -10.35
C ARG A 230 -13.17 55.44 -9.75
N ASP A 231 -14.17 56.01 -10.41
CA ASP A 231 -15.56 56.03 -9.97
C ASP A 231 -16.28 54.69 -10.21
N GLN A 232 -15.93 53.99 -11.30
CA GLN A 232 -16.54 52.71 -11.68
C GLN A 232 -15.80 51.49 -11.10
N PHE A 233 -14.47 51.54 -10.96
CA PHE A 233 -13.63 50.42 -10.51
C PHE A 233 -13.00 50.71 -9.13
N LYS A 234 -13.87 50.75 -8.11
CA LYS A 234 -13.48 50.89 -6.69
C LYS A 234 -12.91 49.59 -6.13
N ASP A 235 -12.01 49.68 -5.15
CA ASP A 235 -11.46 48.49 -4.50
C ASP A 235 -12.53 47.87 -3.59
N ASN A 236 -12.70 46.54 -3.68
CA ASN A 236 -13.55 45.77 -2.77
C ASN A 236 -12.71 44.65 -2.14
N ASN A 237 -12.44 44.78 -0.84
CA ASN A 237 -11.66 43.82 -0.06
C ASN A 237 -12.54 42.84 0.75
N SER A 238 -13.87 42.93 0.62
CA SER A 238 -14.83 42.05 1.31
C SER A 238 -16.05 41.72 0.42
N PRO A 239 -15.85 41.00 -0.70
CA PRO A 239 -16.92 40.59 -1.60
C PRO A 239 -18.00 39.72 -0.94
N THR A 240 -19.21 39.75 -1.51
CA THR A 240 -20.27 38.79 -1.17
C THR A 240 -20.03 37.43 -1.85
N VAL A 241 -20.90 36.45 -1.61
CA VAL A 241 -20.91 35.20 -2.37
C VAL A 241 -21.35 35.47 -3.82
N ASP A 242 -22.33 36.35 -4.03
CA ASP A 242 -22.80 36.75 -5.37
C ASP A 242 -21.67 37.39 -6.20
N ASP A 243 -20.87 38.28 -5.60
CA ASP A 243 -19.65 38.85 -6.21
C ASP A 243 -18.71 37.74 -6.71
N ALA A 244 -18.61 36.60 -6.00
CA ALA A 244 -17.77 35.48 -6.37
C ALA A 244 -18.40 34.59 -7.46
N LEU A 245 -19.70 34.29 -7.35
CA LEU A 245 -20.44 33.52 -8.35
C LEU A 245 -20.48 34.26 -9.69
N ASP A 246 -20.75 35.57 -9.69
CA ASP A 246 -20.81 36.37 -10.90
C ASP A 246 -19.42 36.59 -11.51
N MET A 247 -18.37 36.65 -10.70
CA MET A 247 -16.99 36.63 -11.22
C MET A 247 -16.66 35.31 -11.93
N VAL A 248 -17.05 34.16 -11.35
CA VAL A 248 -16.91 32.84 -12.00
C VAL A 248 -17.70 32.78 -13.32
N LYS A 249 -18.95 33.27 -13.34
CA LYS A 249 -19.78 33.37 -14.55
C LYS A 249 -19.16 34.30 -15.60
N GLN A 250 -18.61 35.44 -15.21
CA GLN A 250 -18.01 36.43 -16.13
C GLN A 250 -16.68 35.97 -16.73
N ILE A 251 -15.93 35.12 -16.01
CA ILE A 251 -14.63 34.61 -16.45
C ILE A 251 -14.75 33.38 -17.36
N TYR A 252 -15.55 32.39 -16.96
CA TYR A 252 -15.65 31.12 -17.71
C TYR A 252 -16.93 30.98 -18.55
N GLY A 253 -17.98 31.75 -18.26
CA GLY A 253 -19.25 31.65 -18.97
C GLY A 253 -19.17 32.22 -20.39
N GLN A 254 -19.68 31.46 -21.36
CA GLN A 254 -19.84 31.90 -22.75
C GLN A 254 -21.28 31.67 -23.19
N GLY A 255 -21.87 32.63 -23.92
CA GLY A 255 -23.28 32.55 -24.35
C GLY A 255 -24.30 32.46 -23.21
N GLY A 256 -23.92 32.82 -21.98
CA GLY A 256 -24.77 32.68 -20.79
C GLY A 256 -24.76 31.30 -20.12
N GLN A 257 -23.89 30.37 -20.53
CA GLN A 257 -23.72 29.07 -19.87
C GLN A 257 -22.29 28.86 -19.38
N LEU A 258 -22.14 28.12 -18.27
CA LEU A 258 -20.85 27.77 -17.69
C LEU A 258 -20.35 26.43 -18.26
N PRO A 259 -19.08 26.34 -18.73
CA PRO A 259 -18.47 25.09 -19.17
C PRO A 259 -18.32 24.07 -18.03
N CYS A 260 -17.97 22.84 -18.38
CA CYS A 260 -17.69 21.79 -17.40
C CYS A 260 -16.42 22.14 -16.61
N THR A 261 -16.60 22.71 -15.42
CA THR A 261 -15.56 23.44 -14.70
C THR A 261 -15.11 22.68 -13.45
N LEU A 262 -13.81 22.44 -13.32
CA LEU A 262 -13.16 21.91 -12.13
C LEU A 262 -12.50 23.06 -11.35
N LEU A 263 -12.68 23.08 -10.03
CA LEU A 263 -12.05 24.05 -9.14
C LEU A 263 -11.36 23.32 -7.98
N VAL A 264 -10.03 23.25 -8.05
CA VAL A 264 -9.19 22.65 -7.01
C VAL A 264 -8.71 23.72 -6.04
N VAL A 265 -9.05 23.54 -4.77
CA VAL A 265 -8.60 24.38 -3.67
C VAL A 265 -7.75 23.51 -2.74
N ASP A 266 -6.43 23.66 -2.86
CA ASP A 266 -5.46 22.88 -2.09
C ASP A 266 -5.22 23.52 -0.71
N GLU A 267 -4.90 22.67 0.28
CA GLU A 267 -4.60 23.05 1.67
C GLU A 267 -5.73 23.79 2.43
N ILE A 268 -7.01 23.54 2.10
CA ILE A 268 -8.17 24.15 2.81
C ILE A 268 -8.05 24.01 4.33
N GLN A 269 -7.71 22.81 4.83
CA GLN A 269 -7.58 22.57 6.28
C GLN A 269 -6.54 23.49 6.93
N GLN A 270 -5.42 23.77 6.26
CA GLN A 270 -4.35 24.63 6.77
C GLN A 270 -4.77 26.12 6.73
N PHE A 271 -5.54 26.51 5.71
CA PHE A 271 -6.07 27.88 5.60
C PHE A 271 -7.19 28.17 6.62
N ILE A 272 -8.04 27.18 6.94
CA ILE A 272 -9.03 27.28 8.03
C ILE A 272 -8.31 27.28 9.39
N ALA A 273 -7.33 26.39 9.58
CA ALA A 273 -6.75 26.06 10.87
C ALA A 273 -7.84 25.79 11.92
N GLU A 274 -7.87 26.53 13.02
CA GLU A 274 -8.90 26.43 14.07
C GLU A 274 -10.00 27.50 13.94
N LYS A 275 -9.92 28.41 12.95
CA LYS A 275 -10.86 29.54 12.81
C LYS A 275 -12.21 29.06 12.26
N ILE A 276 -13.17 28.82 13.16
CA ILE A 276 -14.56 28.39 12.83
C ILE A 276 -15.19 29.26 11.73
N GLN A 277 -15.00 30.58 11.74
CA GLN A 277 -15.59 31.45 10.71
C GLN A 277 -15.09 31.09 9.29
N ARG A 278 -13.79 30.81 9.12
CA ARG A 278 -13.25 30.41 7.81
C ARG A 278 -13.86 29.07 7.34
N ALA A 279 -14.21 28.17 8.26
CA ALA A 279 -14.93 26.94 7.93
C ALA A 279 -16.38 27.21 7.48
N ASN A 280 -17.08 28.15 8.13
CA ASN A 280 -18.41 28.58 7.72
C ASN A 280 -18.37 29.22 6.32
N ASP A 281 -17.42 30.12 6.06
CA ASP A 281 -17.27 30.81 4.77
C ASP A 281 -16.94 29.82 3.64
N VAL A 282 -16.08 28.81 3.90
CA VAL A 282 -15.80 27.72 2.93
C VAL A 282 -17.04 26.86 2.69
N GLN A 283 -17.85 26.58 3.73
CA GLN A 283 -19.10 25.83 3.58
C GLN A 283 -20.11 26.58 2.70
N GLU A 284 -20.29 27.88 2.96
CA GLU A 284 -21.18 28.78 2.22
C GLU A 284 -20.78 28.87 0.73
N ILE A 285 -19.49 29.10 0.44
CA ILE A 285 -18.99 29.11 -0.93
C ILE A 285 -19.22 27.74 -1.61
N ALA A 286 -18.88 26.63 -0.95
CA ALA A 286 -19.04 25.29 -1.52
C ALA A 286 -20.51 24.89 -1.76
N GLU A 287 -21.44 25.43 -0.98
CA GLU A 287 -22.89 25.29 -1.18
C GLU A 287 -23.35 26.01 -2.44
N HIS A 288 -23.20 27.34 -2.47
CA HIS A 288 -23.64 28.18 -3.59
C HIS A 288 -22.96 27.84 -4.93
N VAL A 289 -21.69 27.45 -4.92
CA VAL A 289 -20.95 27.00 -6.12
C VAL A 289 -21.52 25.70 -6.69
N CYS A 290 -22.04 24.81 -5.84
CA CYS A 290 -22.60 23.52 -6.26
C CYS A 290 -24.08 23.59 -6.70
N THR A 291 -24.85 24.57 -6.21
CA THR A 291 -26.26 24.81 -6.60
C THR A 291 -26.40 25.82 -7.74
N ASP A 292 -25.88 27.03 -7.55
CA ASP A 292 -26.31 28.22 -8.32
C ASP A 292 -25.59 28.33 -9.68
N LEU A 293 -24.59 27.47 -9.89
CA LEU A 293 -23.88 27.29 -11.15
C LEU A 293 -24.42 26.09 -11.96
N GLY A 294 -25.68 25.70 -11.73
CA GLY A 294 -26.44 24.80 -12.60
C GLY A 294 -25.83 23.40 -12.75
N SER A 295 -25.24 22.87 -11.68
CA SER A 295 -24.46 21.61 -11.64
C SER A 295 -23.22 21.55 -12.55
N ARG A 296 -22.73 22.67 -13.06
CA ARG A 296 -21.58 22.73 -14.00
C ARG A 296 -20.21 22.75 -13.33
N LEU A 297 -20.10 23.21 -12.09
CA LEU A 297 -18.82 23.36 -11.38
C LEU A 297 -18.63 22.26 -10.31
N LEU A 298 -17.44 21.66 -10.26
CA LEU A 298 -17.01 20.74 -9.20
C LEU A 298 -15.93 21.39 -8.33
N ILE A 299 -16.23 21.62 -7.05
CA ILE A 299 -15.22 22.06 -6.09
C ILE A 299 -14.56 20.86 -5.38
N ILE A 300 -13.23 20.84 -5.39
CA ILE A 300 -12.39 19.86 -4.69
C ILE A 300 -11.57 20.58 -3.62
N GLY A 301 -11.72 20.15 -2.36
CA GLY A 301 -10.92 20.61 -1.23
C GLY A 301 -9.93 19.53 -0.78
N THR A 302 -8.75 19.94 -0.33
CA THR A 302 -7.78 19.01 0.29
C THR A 302 -7.53 19.31 1.77
N GLY A 303 -7.21 18.26 2.53
CA GLY A 303 -6.82 18.34 3.93
C GLY A 303 -5.93 17.17 4.34
N GLN A 304 -5.34 17.26 5.52
CA GLN A 304 -4.60 16.15 6.13
C GLN A 304 -5.59 15.12 6.70
N SER A 305 -6.58 15.61 7.46
CA SER A 305 -7.57 14.81 8.16
C SER A 305 -8.76 14.44 7.26
N ALA A 306 -9.37 13.29 7.53
CA ALA A 306 -10.74 13.03 7.10
C ALA A 306 -11.71 13.96 7.85
N LEU A 307 -12.82 14.35 7.21
CA LEU A 307 -13.84 15.23 7.80
C LEU A 307 -14.58 14.63 9.02
N HIS A 308 -14.38 13.34 9.29
CA HIS A 308 -14.87 12.62 10.47
C HIS A 308 -13.94 12.75 11.70
N SER A 309 -12.87 13.53 11.61
CA SER A 309 -11.96 13.80 12.73
C SER A 309 -12.63 14.64 13.84
N ALA A 310 -12.03 14.63 15.04
CA ALA A 310 -12.57 15.30 16.22
C ALA A 310 -12.52 16.85 16.17
N THR A 311 -12.02 17.45 15.08
CA THR A 311 -11.85 18.90 14.93
C THR A 311 -13.19 19.59 14.61
N PRO A 312 -13.77 20.43 15.50
CA PRO A 312 -15.12 20.98 15.31
C PRO A 312 -15.27 21.93 14.11
N ALA A 313 -14.16 22.48 13.59
CA ALA A 313 -14.16 23.28 12.36
C ALA A 313 -14.42 22.41 11.12
N LEU A 314 -13.81 21.23 11.02
CA LEU A 314 -13.91 20.35 9.84
C LEU A 314 -15.26 19.62 9.75
N GLN A 315 -15.86 19.29 10.89
CA GLN A 315 -17.16 18.60 10.93
C GLN A 315 -18.28 19.38 10.22
N ARG A 316 -18.20 20.72 10.19
CA ARG A 316 -19.15 21.59 9.45
C ARG A 316 -19.10 21.35 7.93
N LEU A 317 -17.91 21.11 7.37
CA LEU A 317 -17.72 20.82 5.95
C LEU A 317 -18.29 19.44 5.54
N GLN A 318 -18.48 18.51 6.49
CA GLN A 318 -18.86 17.12 6.23
C GLN A 318 -20.17 16.96 5.44
N ALA A 319 -21.10 17.92 5.55
CA ALA A 319 -22.39 17.89 4.86
C ALA A 319 -22.30 18.30 3.38
N ARG A 320 -21.44 19.28 3.04
CA ARG A 320 -21.27 19.76 1.64
C ARG A 320 -20.25 18.93 0.88
N PHE A 321 -19.17 18.52 1.54
CA PHE A 321 -18.13 17.66 0.98
C PHE A 321 -18.50 16.17 1.14
N ALA A 322 -19.59 15.76 0.47
CA ALA A 322 -20.14 14.42 0.56
C ALA A 322 -19.24 13.34 -0.07
N VAL A 323 -18.50 13.69 -1.13
CA VAL A 323 -17.60 12.76 -1.84
C VAL A 323 -16.24 12.77 -1.16
N LYS A 324 -15.80 11.62 -0.65
CA LYS A 324 -14.58 11.50 0.16
C LYS A 324 -13.56 10.60 -0.51
N VAL A 325 -12.35 11.11 -0.70
CA VAL A 325 -11.17 10.36 -1.16
C VAL A 325 -10.16 10.36 0.00
N GLN A 326 -9.56 9.21 0.26
CA GLN A 326 -8.57 9.04 1.32
C GLN A 326 -7.39 8.24 0.76
N LEU A 327 -6.20 8.83 0.79
CA LEU A 327 -4.96 8.22 0.30
C LEU A 327 -4.21 7.57 1.47
N SER A 328 -3.60 6.41 1.22
CA SER A 328 -2.92 5.58 2.24
C SER A 328 -1.49 5.22 1.85
N ASP A 329 -0.72 4.73 2.82
CA ASP A 329 0.70 4.38 2.71
C ASP A 329 0.97 3.27 1.66
N THR A 330 0.00 2.41 1.35
CA THR A 330 0.18 1.24 0.46
C THR A 330 0.64 1.63 -0.94
N ASP A 331 0.26 2.82 -1.43
CA ASP A 331 0.62 3.30 -2.76
C ASP A 331 2.11 3.70 -2.85
N VAL A 332 2.79 3.98 -1.72
CA VAL A 332 4.20 4.40 -1.64
C VAL A 332 5.11 3.42 -2.39
N GLU A 333 5.01 2.14 -2.07
CA GLU A 333 5.90 1.12 -2.64
C GLU A 333 5.66 0.94 -4.16
N SER A 334 4.39 0.96 -4.59
CA SER A 334 4.02 0.83 -6.01
C SER A 334 4.60 1.99 -6.82
N VAL A 335 4.49 3.22 -6.32
CA VAL A 335 5.09 4.41 -6.96
C VAL A 335 6.62 4.27 -7.04
N ILE A 336 7.30 3.91 -5.95
CA ILE A 336 8.78 3.79 -5.93
C ILE A 336 9.27 2.71 -6.91
N ARG A 337 8.62 1.53 -6.93
CA ARG A 337 8.91 0.46 -7.90
C ARG A 337 8.65 0.87 -9.35
N LYS A 338 7.57 1.61 -9.61
CA LYS A 338 7.14 1.99 -10.97
C LYS A 338 7.90 3.20 -11.54
N THR A 339 8.49 4.05 -10.68
CA THR A 339 9.20 5.29 -11.09
C THR A 339 10.72 5.19 -10.95
N VAL A 340 11.24 5.03 -9.73
CA VAL A 340 12.67 5.13 -9.41
C VAL A 340 13.40 3.78 -9.53
N LEU A 341 12.79 2.69 -9.08
CA LEU A 341 13.41 1.36 -9.07
C LEU A 341 13.08 0.52 -10.31
N ARG A 342 12.35 1.06 -11.30
CA ARG A 342 11.93 0.33 -12.51
C ARG A 342 13.15 -0.22 -13.26
N LYS A 343 13.18 -1.53 -13.51
CA LYS A 343 14.27 -2.23 -14.19
C LYS A 343 14.06 -2.31 -15.69
N LYS A 344 15.14 -2.60 -16.43
CA LYS A 344 15.08 -3.09 -17.81
C LYS A 344 14.84 -4.61 -17.81
N PRO A 345 13.84 -5.15 -18.53
CA PRO A 345 13.55 -6.58 -18.56
C PRO A 345 14.75 -7.47 -18.91
N GLU A 346 15.61 -7.02 -19.83
CA GLU A 346 16.85 -7.71 -20.22
C GLU A 346 17.92 -7.82 -19.12
N HIS A 347 17.69 -7.21 -17.95
CA HIS A 347 18.61 -7.20 -16.81
C HIS A 347 18.01 -7.79 -15.52
N GLU A 348 16.70 -8.04 -15.47
CA GLU A 348 16.04 -8.66 -14.30
C GLU A 348 16.63 -10.04 -13.98
N ALA A 349 16.88 -10.87 -15.01
CA ALA A 349 17.50 -12.18 -14.83
C ALA A 349 18.88 -12.12 -14.15
N ALA A 350 19.68 -11.09 -14.41
CA ALA A 350 20.99 -10.92 -13.76
C ALA A 350 20.85 -10.58 -12.26
N ILE A 351 19.82 -9.80 -11.89
CA ILE A 351 19.48 -9.52 -10.49
C ILE A 351 18.97 -10.79 -9.82
N THR A 352 18.04 -11.53 -10.45
CA THR A 352 17.52 -12.81 -9.96
C THR A 352 18.63 -13.82 -9.68
N THR A 353 19.56 -14.03 -10.62
CA THR A 353 20.72 -14.91 -10.43
C THR A 353 21.60 -14.43 -9.28
N CYS A 354 21.81 -13.12 -9.14
CA CYS A 354 22.60 -12.57 -8.02
C CYS A 354 21.89 -12.73 -6.67
N MET A 355 20.56 -12.65 -6.61
CA MET A 355 19.79 -12.86 -5.38
C MET A 355 19.78 -14.33 -4.99
N GLN A 356 19.54 -15.24 -5.95
CA GLN A 356 19.59 -16.69 -5.74
C GLN A 356 20.97 -17.14 -5.22
N ALA A 357 22.06 -16.63 -5.81
CA ALA A 357 23.42 -16.93 -5.37
C ALA A 357 23.75 -16.45 -3.93
N ASN A 358 22.97 -15.52 -3.37
CA ASN A 358 23.19 -14.94 -2.04
C ASN A 358 22.00 -15.15 -1.07
N GLN A 359 21.10 -16.10 -1.35
CA GLN A 359 19.92 -16.35 -0.50
C GLN A 359 20.28 -16.60 0.98
N GLY A 360 21.42 -17.24 1.26
CA GLY A 360 21.90 -17.47 2.63
C GLY A 360 22.30 -16.20 3.40
N GLU A 361 22.70 -15.13 2.71
CA GLU A 361 22.96 -13.82 3.30
C GLU A 361 21.65 -13.06 3.50
N LEU A 362 20.82 -13.00 2.45
CA LEU A 362 19.52 -12.31 2.47
C LEU A 362 18.59 -12.85 3.56
N ALA A 363 18.52 -14.18 3.71
CA ALA A 363 17.71 -14.85 4.72
C ALA A 363 18.26 -14.67 6.15
N ARG A 364 19.51 -14.21 6.32
CA ARG A 364 20.12 -13.96 7.63
C ARG A 364 19.72 -12.61 8.22
N HIS A 365 19.48 -11.62 7.36
CA HIS A 365 19.32 -10.22 7.79
C HIS A 365 18.17 -10.05 8.78
N LEU A 366 18.54 -9.62 9.98
CA LEU A 366 17.65 -9.29 11.10
C LEU A 366 16.77 -10.46 11.58
N GLN A 367 17.22 -11.72 11.44
CA GLN A 367 16.45 -12.94 11.77
C GLN A 367 15.74 -12.90 13.13
N ASN A 368 16.36 -12.31 14.14
CA ASN A 368 15.82 -12.21 15.52
C ASN A 368 14.83 -11.03 15.71
N SER A 369 14.20 -10.55 14.64
CA SER A 369 13.34 -9.35 14.65
C SER A 369 12.08 -9.51 13.78
N ARG A 370 11.08 -8.66 14.00
CA ARG A 370 9.89 -8.52 13.13
C ARG A 370 10.20 -7.92 11.76
N LEU A 371 11.43 -7.41 11.54
CA LEU A 371 11.84 -6.84 10.26
C LEU A 371 12.60 -7.84 9.37
N ALA A 372 12.88 -9.05 9.88
CA ALA A 372 13.59 -10.14 9.22
C ALA A 372 13.12 -10.40 7.78
N ALA A 373 14.00 -10.95 6.94
CA ALA A 373 13.61 -11.41 5.61
C ALA A 373 12.56 -12.55 5.70
N THR A 374 11.54 -12.47 4.86
CA THR A 374 10.44 -13.45 4.78
C THR A 374 10.36 -14.05 3.37
N HIS A 375 9.75 -15.23 3.24
CA HIS A 375 9.49 -15.82 1.91
C HIS A 375 8.59 -14.92 1.02
N GLU A 376 7.77 -14.05 1.64
CA GLU A 376 7.00 -13.04 0.89
C GLU A 376 7.85 -11.93 0.29
N ASP A 377 9.09 -11.70 0.74
CA ASP A 377 9.98 -10.67 0.20
C ASP A 377 10.65 -11.09 -1.12
N GLU A 378 10.77 -12.39 -1.38
CA GLU A 378 11.47 -12.93 -2.56
C GLU A 378 10.87 -12.42 -3.87
N LYS A 379 9.54 -12.25 -3.92
CA LYS A 379 8.81 -11.71 -5.08
C LYS A 379 9.08 -10.23 -5.35
N PHE A 380 9.74 -9.53 -4.43
CA PHE A 380 10.08 -8.11 -4.53
C PHE A 380 11.59 -7.85 -4.62
N PHE A 381 12.47 -8.85 -4.42
CA PHE A 381 13.93 -8.61 -4.45
C PHE A 381 14.44 -7.96 -5.74
N VAL A 382 13.88 -8.30 -6.91
CA VAL A 382 14.27 -7.70 -8.20
C VAL A 382 13.80 -6.25 -8.35
N SER A 383 12.60 -5.93 -7.86
CA SER A 383 11.97 -4.62 -7.99
C SER A 383 12.35 -3.64 -6.88
N ASP A 384 12.73 -4.11 -5.69
CA ASP A 384 13.26 -3.28 -4.59
C ASP A 384 14.79 -3.07 -4.68
N TYR A 385 15.54 -3.94 -5.38
CA TYR A 385 17.01 -3.79 -5.57
C TYR A 385 17.41 -2.38 -6.06
N PRO A 386 18.46 -1.73 -5.52
CA PRO A 386 19.44 -2.18 -4.53
C PRO A 386 19.06 -1.96 -3.07
N LEU A 387 17.81 -1.63 -2.75
CA LEU A 387 17.32 -1.57 -1.37
C LEU A 387 16.77 -2.95 -0.96
N LEU A 388 17.30 -3.53 0.12
CA LEU A 388 16.76 -4.78 0.66
C LEU A 388 15.44 -4.52 1.40
N PRO A 389 14.42 -5.40 1.33
CA PRO A 389 13.16 -5.23 2.04
C PRO A 389 13.30 -5.08 3.56
N THR A 390 14.30 -5.73 4.17
CA THR A 390 14.69 -5.56 5.58
C THR A 390 15.09 -4.11 5.89
N ARG A 391 15.90 -3.50 5.02
CA ARG A 391 16.38 -2.11 5.13
C ARG A 391 15.26 -1.11 4.84
N ARG A 392 14.39 -1.42 3.87
CA ARG A 392 13.18 -0.64 3.58
C ARG A 392 12.24 -0.57 4.79
N ARG A 393 11.96 -1.72 5.43
CA ARG A 393 11.20 -1.79 6.70
C ARG A 393 11.86 -1.03 7.82
N PHE A 394 13.17 -1.15 7.99
CA PHE A 394 13.94 -0.39 8.99
C PHE A 394 13.83 1.12 8.78
N TRP A 395 14.03 1.61 7.55
CA TRP A 395 13.88 3.03 7.20
C TRP A 395 12.46 3.56 7.43
N GLU A 396 11.43 2.81 7.03
CA GLU A 396 10.02 3.15 7.27
C GLU A 396 9.72 3.29 8.77
N LYS A 397 10.24 2.36 9.60
CA LYS A 397 10.10 2.40 11.06
C LYS A 397 10.88 3.56 11.69
N VAL A 398 12.11 3.83 11.25
CA VAL A 398 12.90 4.99 11.70
C VAL A 398 12.14 6.29 11.43
N LEU A 399 11.75 6.55 10.18
CA LEU A 399 11.06 7.78 9.78
C LEU A 399 9.76 8.00 10.57
N ARG A 400 8.97 6.94 10.79
CA ARG A 400 7.72 7.00 11.57
C ARG A 400 7.92 7.36 13.03
N ASN A 401 9.03 6.96 13.66
CA ASN A 401 9.32 7.27 15.06
C ASN A 401 10.12 8.57 15.24
N THR A 402 10.46 9.28 14.15
CA THR A 402 11.15 10.58 14.20
C THR A 402 10.30 11.78 13.74
N ASP A 403 9.18 11.58 13.01
CA ASP A 403 8.25 12.67 12.69
C ASP A 403 7.06 12.76 13.67
N HIS A 404 7.36 13.05 14.95
CA HIS A 404 6.34 13.38 15.95
C HIS A 404 5.54 14.65 15.60
N SER A 405 5.99 15.46 14.63
CA SER A 405 5.31 16.69 14.23
C SER A 405 4.12 16.45 13.29
N GLY A 406 4.14 15.36 12.52
CA GLY A 406 3.20 15.11 11.42
C GLY A 406 3.32 16.08 10.24
N THR A 407 4.27 17.02 10.28
CA THR A 407 4.46 18.07 9.25
C THR A 407 5.54 17.72 8.22
N LYS A 408 6.34 16.67 8.44
CA LYS A 408 7.57 16.41 7.66
C LYS A 408 7.72 14.95 7.19
N ALA A 409 6.76 14.57 6.35
CA ALA A 409 6.92 13.69 5.19
C ALA A 409 7.35 12.24 5.44
N GLN A 410 6.45 11.30 5.11
CA GLN A 410 6.77 9.87 4.94
C GLN A 410 6.94 9.45 3.45
N LEU A 411 6.05 9.85 2.53
CA LEU A 411 6.24 9.55 1.08
C LEU A 411 7.44 10.31 0.48
N ARG A 412 7.49 11.63 0.69
CA ARG A 412 8.44 12.53 0.01
C ARG A 412 9.88 12.25 0.46
N SER A 413 10.10 11.98 1.74
CA SER A 413 11.38 11.53 2.25
C SER A 413 11.75 10.19 1.61
N GLN A 414 10.90 9.16 1.69
CA GLN A 414 11.21 7.83 1.16
C GLN A 414 11.53 7.83 -0.34
N LEU A 415 10.75 8.50 -1.20
CA LEU A 415 11.05 8.54 -2.64
C LEU A 415 12.37 9.27 -2.94
N GLN A 416 12.65 10.38 -2.26
CA GLN A 416 13.90 11.13 -2.43
C GLN A 416 15.11 10.35 -1.88
N ILE A 417 14.99 9.74 -0.69
CA ILE A 417 16.03 8.91 -0.06
C ILE A 417 16.35 7.70 -0.95
N VAL A 418 15.33 6.98 -1.45
CA VAL A 418 15.54 5.86 -2.38
C VAL A 418 16.19 6.33 -3.68
N PHE A 419 15.85 7.52 -4.19
CA PHE A 419 16.45 8.07 -5.40
C PHE A 419 17.92 8.50 -5.23
N GLU A 420 18.28 9.16 -4.14
CA GLU A 420 19.70 9.46 -3.87
C GLU A 420 20.49 8.17 -3.56
N ALA A 421 19.85 7.13 -3.02
CA ALA A 421 20.44 5.81 -2.85
C ALA A 421 20.69 5.08 -4.19
N THR A 422 19.81 5.20 -5.18
CA THR A 422 20.07 4.63 -6.53
C THR A 422 21.22 5.35 -7.23
N LYS A 423 21.36 6.68 -7.04
CA LYS A 423 22.54 7.43 -7.51
C LYS A 423 23.83 6.98 -6.82
N GLN A 424 23.85 6.90 -5.49
CA GLN A 424 25.05 6.51 -4.73
C GLN A 424 25.56 5.13 -5.16
N THR A 425 24.65 4.18 -5.36
CA THR A 425 24.98 2.81 -5.76
C THR A 425 25.11 2.61 -7.28
N ALA A 426 24.84 3.63 -8.11
CA ALA A 426 24.76 3.51 -9.57
C ALA A 426 26.05 2.93 -10.21
N ALA A 427 27.22 3.41 -9.79
CA ALA A 427 28.51 3.00 -10.34
C ALA A 427 28.98 1.61 -9.83
N ALA A 428 28.33 1.05 -8.82
CA ALA A 428 28.72 -0.24 -8.24
C ALA A 428 28.27 -1.43 -9.12
N ALA A 429 28.87 -2.59 -8.90
CA ALA A 429 28.54 -3.81 -9.65
C ALA A 429 27.31 -4.54 -9.08
N VAL A 430 26.61 -5.29 -9.95
CA VAL A 430 25.43 -6.09 -9.55
C VAL A 430 25.79 -7.04 -8.39
N GLY A 431 25.05 -6.91 -7.29
CA GLY A 431 25.35 -7.50 -5.99
C GLY A 431 25.64 -6.48 -4.89
N ASN A 432 25.90 -5.22 -5.26
CA ASN A 432 26.06 -4.11 -4.31
C ASN A 432 24.69 -3.52 -3.95
N VAL A 433 24.37 -3.48 -2.65
CA VAL A 433 23.11 -3.01 -2.05
C VAL A 433 23.33 -1.79 -1.16
N VAL A 434 22.31 -0.97 -0.98
CA VAL A 434 22.40 0.27 -0.18
C VAL A 434 22.50 -0.07 1.31
N PRO A 435 23.52 0.38 2.05
CA PRO A 435 23.63 0.15 3.49
C PRO A 435 22.57 0.99 4.24
N ALA A 436 22.17 0.52 5.42
CA ALA A 436 21.03 1.10 6.13
C ALA A 436 21.36 2.42 6.85
N ASP A 437 22.63 2.70 7.11
CA ASP A 437 23.13 3.93 7.74
C ASP A 437 22.95 5.16 6.85
N PHE A 438 22.91 4.98 5.52
CA PHE A 438 22.69 6.03 4.51
C PHE A 438 21.56 6.99 4.87
N ILE A 439 20.46 6.50 5.47
CA ILE A 439 19.33 7.34 5.85
C ILE A 439 19.71 8.43 6.88
N TYR A 440 20.68 8.18 7.76
CA TYR A 440 21.13 9.17 8.75
C TYR A 440 21.66 10.44 8.08
N ASP A 441 22.54 10.31 7.09
CA ASP A 441 23.10 11.45 6.35
C ASP A 441 21.99 12.20 5.58
N GLN A 442 20.90 11.53 5.18
CA GLN A 442 19.74 12.16 4.54
C GLN A 442 18.83 12.93 5.50
N ILE A 443 18.70 12.52 6.77
CA ILE A 443 17.72 13.10 7.73
C ILE A 443 18.33 13.89 8.89
N SER A 444 19.63 13.75 9.18
CA SER A 444 20.31 14.35 10.35
C SER A 444 20.04 15.86 10.50
N THR A 445 20.06 16.62 9.41
CA THR A 445 19.74 18.06 9.42
C THR A 445 18.29 18.35 9.79
N ASP A 446 17.32 17.53 9.39
CA ASP A 446 15.93 17.71 9.81
C ASP A 446 15.72 17.28 11.27
N LEU A 447 16.40 16.23 11.74
CA LEU A 447 16.36 15.81 13.16
C LEU A 447 16.99 16.84 14.11
N LEU A 448 18.07 17.50 13.69
CA LEU A 448 18.65 18.64 14.42
C LEU A 448 17.69 19.84 14.50
N ASN A 449 16.92 20.06 13.44
CA ASN A 449 15.95 21.17 13.37
C ASN A 449 14.63 20.87 14.10
N SER A 450 14.25 19.59 14.29
CA SER A 450 13.10 19.20 15.12
C SER A 450 13.46 19.04 16.61
N GLY A 451 14.75 18.87 16.93
CA GLY A 451 15.22 18.55 18.28
C GLY A 451 15.23 17.04 18.60
N GLU A 452 14.94 16.18 17.63
CA GLU A 452 15.03 14.71 17.78
C GLU A 452 16.48 14.20 17.83
N LEU A 453 17.40 14.92 17.20
CA LEU A 453 18.84 14.65 17.29
C LEU A 453 19.48 15.76 18.11
N GLU A 454 19.91 15.42 19.32
CA GLU A 454 20.67 16.34 20.17
C GLU A 454 22.03 16.67 19.57
N ARG A 455 22.51 17.91 19.82
CA ARG A 455 23.79 18.37 19.27
C ARG A 455 24.99 17.57 19.77
N GLU A 456 24.97 17.08 21.02
CA GLU A 456 26.06 16.24 21.55
C GLU A 456 26.16 14.91 20.75
N TYR A 457 25.03 14.30 20.38
CA TYR A 457 25.02 13.09 19.55
C TYR A 457 25.46 13.33 18.09
N ASP A 458 24.98 14.40 17.44
CA ASP A 458 25.44 14.77 16.09
C ASP A 458 26.96 15.08 16.08
N GLU A 459 27.44 15.79 17.10
CA GLU A 459 28.87 16.02 17.28
C GLU A 459 29.66 14.72 17.48
N ILE A 460 29.19 13.77 18.30
CA ILE A 460 29.85 12.46 18.47
C ILE A 460 29.92 11.71 17.13
N ILE A 461 28.81 11.61 16.40
CA ILE A 461 28.70 10.87 15.14
C ILE A 461 29.60 11.49 14.05
N ARG A 462 29.64 12.82 13.94
CA ARG A 462 30.51 13.53 12.98
C ARG A 462 31.98 13.44 13.33
N LYS A 463 32.36 13.57 14.61
CA LYS A 463 33.76 13.52 15.06
C LYS A 463 34.45 12.17 14.77
N GLN A 464 33.69 11.09 14.59
CA GLN A 464 34.26 9.81 14.16
C GLN A 464 34.77 9.80 12.70
N ARG A 465 34.21 10.65 11.83
CA ARG A 465 34.46 10.65 10.38
C ARG A 465 35.79 11.37 10.06
N ASP A 466 36.89 10.78 10.53
CA ASP A 466 38.28 11.28 10.44
C ASP A 466 38.91 11.25 9.03
N GLY A 467 38.17 10.78 8.03
CA GLY A 467 38.63 10.61 6.65
C GLY A 467 39.25 9.24 6.32
N THR A 468 39.42 8.37 7.32
CA THR A 468 39.87 6.98 7.12
C THR A 468 38.69 6.01 6.95
N PRO A 469 38.89 4.82 6.36
CA PRO A 469 37.87 3.77 6.33
C PRO A 469 37.37 3.36 7.72
N ASP A 470 38.29 3.20 8.69
CA ASP A 470 37.95 2.89 10.09
C ASP A 470 37.09 4.00 10.72
N GLY A 471 37.37 5.29 10.43
CA GLY A 471 36.58 6.43 10.94
C GLY A 471 35.21 6.57 10.28
N ASN A 472 35.11 6.32 8.97
CA ASN A 472 33.83 6.21 8.28
C ASN A 472 32.97 5.10 8.93
N LEU A 473 33.55 3.91 9.15
CA LEU A 473 32.86 2.79 9.81
C LEU A 473 32.42 3.16 11.25
N ARG A 474 33.26 3.83 12.05
CA ARG A 474 32.86 4.33 13.38
C ARG A 474 31.70 5.34 13.30
N SER A 475 31.70 6.23 12.31
CA SER A 475 30.61 7.20 12.09
C SER A 475 29.30 6.48 11.75
N SER A 476 29.32 5.52 10.82
CA SER A 476 28.17 4.68 10.45
C SER A 476 27.65 3.82 11.61
N LEU A 477 28.53 3.26 12.45
CA LEU A 477 28.15 2.51 13.65
C LEU A 477 27.43 3.41 14.67
N CYS A 478 27.98 4.58 14.98
CA CYS A 478 27.33 5.53 15.89
C CYS A 478 25.97 6.03 15.34
N ALA A 479 25.88 6.27 14.03
CA ALA A 479 24.63 6.63 13.35
C ALA A 479 23.56 5.53 13.47
N LEU A 480 23.90 4.27 13.17
CA LEU A 480 22.96 3.16 13.30
C LEU A 480 22.54 2.91 14.76
N ILE A 481 23.45 3.03 15.72
CA ILE A 481 23.14 2.91 17.15
C ILE A 481 22.11 3.97 17.56
N PHE A 482 22.26 5.22 17.10
CA PHE A 482 21.26 6.28 17.33
C PHE A 482 19.91 5.94 16.68
N LEU A 483 19.89 5.53 15.40
CA LEU A 483 18.65 5.22 14.68
C LEU A 483 17.90 4.02 15.27
N ILE A 484 18.61 2.96 15.68
CA ILE A 484 18.03 1.81 16.40
C ILE A 484 17.49 2.25 17.78
N GLY A 485 18.14 3.21 18.44
CA GLY A 485 17.68 3.81 19.69
C GLY A 485 16.34 4.54 19.60
N LYS A 486 15.95 5.02 18.41
CA LYS A 486 14.64 5.64 18.15
C LYS A 486 13.50 4.63 17.87
N LEU A 487 13.78 3.33 17.79
CA LEU A 487 12.74 2.31 17.60
C LEU A 487 11.98 2.01 18.91
N PRO A 488 10.67 1.69 18.84
CA PRO A 488 9.85 1.46 20.02
C PRO A 488 10.32 0.25 20.83
N ARG A 489 10.28 0.36 22.16
CA ARG A 489 10.65 -0.69 23.12
C ARG A 489 9.48 -1.24 23.96
N THR A 490 8.26 -0.77 23.70
CA THR A 490 7.08 -1.18 24.46
C THR A 490 6.51 -2.51 23.97
N PRO A 491 6.06 -3.41 24.88
CA PRO A 491 5.41 -4.67 24.49
C PRO A 491 4.26 -4.44 23.50
N GLY A 492 4.20 -5.28 22.48
CA GLY A 492 3.26 -5.14 21.36
C GLY A 492 3.82 -4.28 20.21
N ALA A 493 4.50 -3.17 20.49
CA ALA A 493 5.06 -2.26 19.47
C ALA A 493 6.52 -2.56 19.10
N ASP A 494 7.31 -3.16 20.00
CA ASP A 494 8.72 -3.52 19.77
C ASP A 494 8.89 -4.48 18.58
N ASP A 495 9.79 -4.13 17.66
CA ASP A 495 10.13 -4.91 16.48
C ASP A 495 11.33 -5.85 16.67
N GLY A 496 11.98 -5.86 17.83
CA GLY A 496 13.08 -6.78 18.16
C GLY A 496 14.48 -6.30 17.74
N VAL A 497 14.60 -5.32 16.83
CA VAL A 497 15.91 -4.81 16.36
C VAL A 497 16.74 -4.21 17.50
N ARG A 498 17.92 -4.78 17.79
CA ARG A 498 18.80 -4.38 18.89
C ARG A 498 20.12 -3.81 18.39
N ALA A 499 20.71 -2.88 19.13
CA ALA A 499 21.96 -2.22 18.73
C ALA A 499 23.18 -3.10 19.07
N ASN A 500 23.24 -4.32 18.52
CA ASN A 500 24.31 -5.30 18.79
C ASN A 500 25.19 -5.53 17.54
N ALA A 501 26.33 -6.22 17.71
CA ALA A 501 27.31 -6.39 16.63
C ALA A 501 26.75 -7.14 15.41
N GLU A 502 25.90 -8.15 15.60
CA GLU A 502 25.26 -8.91 14.51
C GLU A 502 24.32 -8.04 13.67
N THR A 503 23.42 -7.30 14.33
CA THR A 503 22.50 -6.35 13.67
C THR A 503 23.27 -5.25 12.91
N LEU A 504 24.38 -4.78 13.46
CA LEU A 504 25.22 -3.76 12.83
C LEU A 504 25.99 -4.30 11.61
N VAL A 505 26.34 -5.60 11.57
CA VAL A 505 26.85 -6.25 10.34
C VAL A 505 25.76 -6.29 9.27
N ASP A 506 24.59 -6.86 9.58
CA ASP A 506 23.46 -7.03 8.64
C ASP A 506 23.06 -5.71 7.95
N LEU A 507 23.02 -4.63 8.73
CA LEU A 507 22.65 -3.30 8.27
C LEU A 507 23.74 -2.61 7.44
N LEU A 508 25.02 -3.00 7.56
CA LEU A 508 26.16 -2.35 6.88
C LEU A 508 26.71 -3.11 5.65
N VAL A 509 26.33 -4.38 5.41
CA VAL A 509 26.75 -5.13 4.20
C VAL A 509 26.40 -4.36 2.92
N CYS A 510 27.38 -4.01 2.10
CA CYS A 510 27.20 -3.40 0.77
C CYS A 510 27.33 -4.47 -0.32
N ASP A 511 28.42 -5.22 -0.40
CA ASP A 511 28.55 -6.37 -1.30
C ASP A 511 28.06 -7.65 -0.61
N LEU A 512 26.94 -8.20 -1.12
CA LEU A 512 26.30 -9.42 -0.62
C LEU A 512 27.20 -10.67 -0.61
N LYS A 513 28.32 -10.67 -1.33
CA LYS A 513 29.24 -11.81 -1.44
C LYS A 513 30.48 -11.68 -0.55
N ALA A 514 30.90 -10.46 -0.23
CA ALA A 514 32.27 -10.18 0.22
C ALA A 514 32.37 -9.48 1.59
N ASP A 515 31.39 -8.66 1.99
CA ASP A 515 31.58 -7.75 3.11
C ASP A 515 31.49 -8.42 4.48
N ARG A 516 30.56 -9.38 4.66
CA ARG A 516 30.26 -9.97 5.99
C ARG A 516 31.51 -10.44 6.75
N PRO A 517 32.42 -11.27 6.20
CA PRO A 517 33.60 -11.73 6.94
C PRO A 517 34.53 -10.60 7.39
N SER A 518 34.59 -9.50 6.61
CA SER A 518 35.37 -8.32 6.94
C SER A 518 34.69 -7.50 8.04
N LEU A 519 33.38 -7.28 7.93
CA LEU A 519 32.58 -6.56 8.92
C LEU A 519 32.52 -7.29 10.27
N GLU A 520 32.37 -8.61 10.27
CA GLU A 520 32.39 -9.44 11.49
C GLU A 520 33.74 -9.39 12.23
N GLN A 521 34.85 -9.16 11.51
CA GLN A 521 36.17 -8.92 12.11
C GLN A 521 36.34 -7.47 12.59
N GLN A 522 35.87 -6.49 11.81
CA GLN A 522 36.14 -5.07 12.06
C GLN A 522 35.19 -4.43 13.09
N ILE A 523 33.89 -4.71 13.01
CA ILE A 523 32.86 -4.06 13.83
C ILE A 523 33.11 -4.27 15.34
N PRO A 524 33.40 -5.48 15.86
CA PRO A 524 33.71 -5.68 17.27
C PRO A 524 34.95 -4.88 17.75
N LYS A 525 35.97 -4.71 16.89
CA LYS A 525 37.16 -3.90 17.18
C LYS A 525 36.79 -2.41 17.29
N GLN A 526 36.02 -1.88 16.34
CA GLN A 526 35.61 -0.47 16.36
C GLN A 526 34.66 -0.17 17.52
N LEU A 527 33.68 -1.05 17.79
CA LEU A 527 32.76 -0.91 18.92
C LEU A 527 33.51 -0.91 20.25
N LYS A 528 34.48 -1.81 20.44
CA LYS A 528 35.34 -1.78 21.62
C LYS A 528 36.10 -0.45 21.74
N GLN A 529 36.72 0.03 20.67
CA GLN A 529 37.43 1.31 20.69
C GLN A 529 36.51 2.50 21.05
N LEU A 530 35.26 2.49 20.59
CA LEU A 530 34.27 3.51 20.93
C LEU A 530 33.80 3.44 22.40
N VAL A 531 33.78 2.25 23.00
CA VAL A 531 33.54 2.09 24.45
C VAL A 531 34.77 2.49 25.27
N ASP A 532 35.97 2.05 24.88
CA ASP A 532 37.23 2.40 25.54
C ASP A 532 37.51 3.93 25.50
N THR A 533 36.91 4.66 24.55
CA THR A 533 36.97 6.13 24.43
C THR A 533 35.71 6.85 24.95
N GLY A 534 34.80 6.14 25.63
CA GLY A 534 33.62 6.71 26.29
C GLY A 534 32.60 7.36 25.36
N GLN A 535 32.61 7.03 24.06
CA GLN A 535 31.62 7.49 23.08
C GLN A 535 30.37 6.59 23.07
N LEU A 536 30.56 5.30 23.39
CA LEU A 536 29.51 4.30 23.56
C LEU A 536 29.53 3.70 24.97
N MET A 537 28.34 3.40 25.49
CA MET A 537 28.14 2.50 26.62
C MET A 537 27.68 1.14 26.09
N ALA A 538 28.28 0.06 26.59
CA ALA A 538 27.75 -1.29 26.43
C ALA A 538 26.79 -1.62 27.58
N VAL A 539 25.57 -2.04 27.25
CA VAL A 539 24.52 -2.45 28.18
C VAL A 539 24.08 -3.87 27.80
N GLU A 540 24.53 -4.85 28.58
CA GLU A 540 24.35 -6.29 28.32
C GLU A 540 24.92 -6.70 26.95
N THR A 541 24.09 -6.79 25.90
CA THR A 541 24.50 -7.10 24.52
C THR A 541 24.32 -5.94 23.54
N GLU A 542 23.77 -4.81 23.99
CA GLU A 542 23.50 -3.63 23.18
C GLU A 542 24.49 -2.48 23.42
N TYR A 543 24.75 -1.68 22.40
CA TYR A 543 25.51 -0.45 22.47
C TYR A 543 24.56 0.76 22.44
N ARG A 544 24.88 1.81 23.20
CA ARG A 544 24.17 3.10 23.19
C ARG A 544 25.19 4.24 23.17
N LEU A 545 24.84 5.38 22.57
CA LEU A 545 25.64 6.61 22.73
C LEU A 545 25.62 7.06 24.19
N GLN A 546 26.71 7.63 24.68
CA GLN A 546 26.87 7.99 26.09
C GLN A 546 27.02 9.50 26.29
N THR A 547 26.01 10.13 26.90
CA THR A 547 26.07 11.52 27.40
C THR A 547 26.58 11.57 28.84
N ARG A 548 26.89 12.78 29.31
CA ARG A 548 27.42 13.01 30.67
C ARG A 548 26.43 12.65 31.78
N GLU A 549 25.14 12.96 31.60
CA GLU A 549 24.12 12.63 32.62
C GLU A 549 23.85 11.12 32.69
N GLY A 550 23.85 10.41 31.55
CA GLY A 550 23.65 8.95 31.51
C GLY A 550 24.66 8.18 32.37
N ALA A 551 25.89 8.66 32.47
CA ALA A 551 26.92 8.08 33.35
C ALA A 551 26.54 8.16 34.85
N VAL A 552 25.86 9.22 35.27
CA VAL A 552 25.45 9.43 36.67
C VAL A 552 24.34 8.47 37.08
N TRP A 553 23.28 8.37 36.26
CA TRP A 553 22.17 7.44 36.48
C TRP A 553 22.64 5.97 36.51
N THR A 554 23.55 5.61 35.61
CA THR A 554 24.12 4.25 35.55
C THR A 554 24.96 3.93 36.79
N HIS A 555 25.67 4.91 37.36
CA HIS A 555 26.42 4.72 38.60
C HIS A 555 25.49 4.46 39.81
N ASP A 556 24.44 5.27 39.96
CA ASP A 556 23.54 5.15 41.12
C ASP A 556 22.67 3.88 41.08
N PHE A 557 22.19 3.47 39.90
CA PHE A 557 21.53 2.18 39.71
C PHE A 557 22.42 1.00 40.15
N ASN A 558 23.69 0.98 39.72
CA ASN A 558 24.63 -0.08 40.09
C ASN A 558 24.96 -0.07 41.59
N ARG A 559 25.07 1.11 42.20
CA ARG A 559 25.25 1.27 43.65
C ARG A 559 24.08 0.68 44.43
N ARG A 560 22.84 1.00 44.05
CA ARG A 560 21.61 0.46 44.68
C ARG A 560 21.49 -1.05 44.49
N ARG A 561 21.73 -1.56 43.28
CA ARG A 561 21.73 -3.01 42.99
C ARG A 561 22.72 -3.76 43.88
N THR A 562 23.91 -3.20 44.07
CA THR A 562 24.92 -3.75 45.00
C THR A 562 24.44 -3.71 46.45
N SER A 563 23.73 -2.65 46.87
CA SER A 563 23.15 -2.57 48.22
C SER A 563 22.07 -3.63 48.46
N VAL A 564 21.16 -3.86 47.50
CA VAL A 564 20.07 -4.84 47.65
C VAL A 564 20.58 -6.28 47.58
N LEU A 565 21.63 -6.57 46.81
CA LEU A 565 22.27 -7.90 46.78
C LEU A 565 22.86 -8.33 48.14
N ASN A 566 23.16 -7.38 49.02
CA ASN A 566 23.69 -7.61 50.37
C ASN A 566 22.59 -7.61 51.46
N ASP A 567 21.32 -7.41 51.09
CA ASP A 567 20.17 -7.40 52.01
C ASP A 567 19.32 -8.69 51.83
N ASP A 568 19.88 -9.80 52.31
CA ASP A 568 19.22 -11.10 52.24
C ASP A 568 17.84 -11.14 52.91
N PRO A 569 17.58 -10.53 54.08
CA PRO A 569 16.23 -10.45 54.65
C PRO A 569 15.20 -9.82 53.71
N ARG A 570 15.55 -8.71 53.04
CA ARG A 570 14.67 -8.03 52.09
C ARG A 570 14.44 -8.84 50.82
N VAL A 571 15.48 -9.46 50.26
CA VAL A 571 15.37 -10.37 49.10
C VAL A 571 14.53 -11.61 49.44
N ASN A 572 14.74 -12.20 50.62
CA ASN A 572 13.95 -13.35 51.11
C ASN A 572 12.47 -12.98 51.24
N SER A 573 12.16 -11.83 51.84
CA SER A 573 10.78 -11.38 52.03
C SER A 573 10.06 -11.18 50.69
N LYS A 574 10.72 -10.55 49.72
CA LYS A 574 10.16 -10.35 48.37
C LYS A 574 10.04 -11.66 47.58
N ARG A 575 10.94 -12.63 47.79
CA ARG A 575 10.83 -13.96 47.18
C ARG A 575 9.58 -14.71 47.67
N VAL A 576 9.28 -14.70 48.97
CA VAL A 576 8.10 -15.40 49.53
C VAL A 576 6.80 -14.83 48.98
N GLU A 577 6.66 -13.50 48.95
CA GLU A 577 5.52 -12.79 48.35
C GLU A 577 5.28 -13.24 46.90
N ILE A 578 6.36 -13.26 46.10
CA ILE A 578 6.31 -13.58 44.68
C ILE A 578 6.02 -15.08 44.43
N LEU A 579 6.61 -15.99 45.22
CA LEU A 579 6.33 -17.43 45.12
C LEU A 579 4.87 -17.75 45.47
N GLN A 580 4.32 -17.14 46.52
CA GLN A 580 2.92 -17.34 46.93
C GLN A 580 1.95 -16.82 45.85
N ALA A 581 2.24 -15.65 45.26
CA ALA A 581 1.47 -15.10 44.14
C ALA A 581 1.57 -16.00 42.88
N GLY A 582 2.77 -16.47 42.56
CA GLY A 582 3.03 -17.36 41.42
C GLY A 582 2.29 -18.69 41.54
N ALA A 583 2.42 -19.40 42.67
CA ALA A 583 1.71 -20.66 42.90
C ALA A 583 0.18 -20.49 42.84
N LYS A 584 -0.36 -19.42 43.45
CA LYS A 584 -1.80 -19.12 43.40
C LYS A 584 -2.30 -18.82 41.98
N GLN A 585 -1.49 -18.14 41.15
CA GLN A 585 -1.84 -17.87 39.76
C GLN A 585 -1.72 -19.12 38.89
N ALA A 586 -0.72 -19.98 39.13
CA ALA A 586 -0.52 -21.25 38.42
C ALA A 586 -1.62 -22.29 38.70
N LEU A 587 -2.16 -22.30 39.93
CA LEU A 587 -3.27 -23.20 40.30
C LEU A 587 -4.67 -22.67 39.91
N LYS A 588 -4.76 -21.41 39.46
CA LYS A 588 -6.03 -20.77 39.05
C LYS A 588 -6.83 -21.51 37.94
N PRO A 589 -6.21 -22.23 36.98
CA PRO A 589 -6.96 -22.99 35.97
C PRO A 589 -7.60 -24.28 36.52
N VAL A 590 -7.07 -24.85 37.61
CA VAL A 590 -7.43 -26.19 38.09
C VAL A 590 -8.88 -26.22 38.58
N THR A 591 -9.73 -26.97 37.86
CA THR A 591 -11.18 -27.03 38.09
C THR A 591 -11.63 -28.48 38.08
N LEU A 592 -11.76 -29.09 39.26
CA LEU A 592 -12.07 -30.53 39.34
C LEU A 592 -13.52 -30.82 38.91
N GLN A 593 -13.64 -31.51 37.79
CA GLN A 593 -14.86 -32.20 37.39
C GLN A 593 -14.49 -33.66 37.19
N GLN A 594 -15.18 -34.56 37.89
CA GLN A 594 -14.94 -35.98 37.68
C GLN A 594 -15.58 -36.39 36.35
N GLY A 595 -14.69 -36.66 35.39
CA GLY A 595 -15.00 -37.26 34.10
C GLY A 595 -15.82 -36.42 33.12
N SER A 596 -16.06 -37.03 31.96
CA SER A 596 -16.86 -36.61 30.83
C SER A 596 -18.28 -36.14 31.18
N SER A 597 -18.88 -36.60 32.30
CA SER A 597 -20.17 -36.10 32.81
C SER A 597 -20.09 -34.74 33.51
N GLY A 598 -18.90 -34.15 33.62
CA GLY A 598 -18.70 -32.82 34.19
C GLY A 598 -19.10 -32.72 35.66
N THR A 599 -19.08 -33.84 36.40
CA THR A 599 -19.63 -33.90 37.75
C THR A 599 -18.72 -33.14 38.72
N PRO A 600 -19.14 -32.00 39.30
CA PRO A 600 -18.23 -31.10 39.99
C PRO A 600 -17.68 -31.73 41.27
N ARG A 601 -16.40 -31.44 41.54
CA ARG A 601 -15.64 -31.84 42.73
C ARG A 601 -14.92 -30.61 43.29
N LYS A 602 -14.45 -30.67 44.54
CA LYS A 602 -13.84 -29.55 45.25
C LYS A 602 -12.37 -29.83 45.56
N LEU A 603 -11.51 -28.86 45.22
CA LEU A 603 -10.10 -28.83 45.56
C LEU A 603 -9.86 -27.76 46.63
N THR A 604 -9.06 -28.10 47.65
CA THR A 604 -8.50 -27.14 48.61
C THR A 604 -6.97 -27.12 48.51
N PHE A 605 -6.35 -25.98 48.81
CA PHE A 605 -4.91 -25.76 48.65
C PHE A 605 -4.33 -24.96 49.81
N GLU A 606 -3.17 -25.39 50.32
CA GLU A 606 -2.39 -24.65 51.31
C GLU A 606 -0.88 -24.71 50.99
N LEU A 607 -0.20 -23.55 51.08
CA LEU A 607 1.26 -23.43 51.01
C LEU A 607 1.78 -23.16 52.43
N SER A 608 2.21 -24.22 53.14
CA SER A 608 2.73 -24.12 54.51
C SER A 608 3.53 -25.37 54.88
N SER A 609 4.41 -25.29 55.89
CA SER A 609 5.14 -26.46 56.41
C SER A 609 4.30 -27.32 57.39
N ASN A 610 3.03 -26.96 57.64
CA ASN A 610 2.13 -27.66 58.58
C ASN A 610 1.07 -28.47 57.83
N ARG A 611 0.72 -29.67 58.31
CA ARG A 611 -0.22 -30.55 57.62
C ARG A 611 -1.69 -30.12 57.79
N PRO A 612 -2.47 -29.93 56.71
CA PRO A 612 -3.90 -29.61 56.78
C PRO A 612 -4.78 -30.83 57.09
N ALA A 613 -6.04 -30.56 57.47
CA ALA A 613 -7.04 -31.57 57.81
C ALA A 613 -7.87 -32.03 56.59
N THR A 614 -8.40 -33.26 56.63
CA THR A 614 -9.10 -33.94 55.51
C THR A 614 -10.56 -34.27 55.79
N THR A 615 -11.41 -34.22 54.77
CA THR A 615 -12.79 -34.73 54.76
C THR A 615 -12.93 -35.90 53.77
N SER A 616 -14.06 -36.60 53.78
CA SER A 616 -14.30 -37.79 52.94
C SER A 616 -14.72 -37.50 51.49
N ASP A 617 -15.05 -36.25 51.17
CA ASP A 617 -15.81 -35.89 49.96
C ASP A 617 -15.07 -34.87 49.05
N GLU A 618 -13.83 -34.49 49.42
CA GLU A 618 -13.04 -33.43 48.76
C GLU A 618 -11.57 -33.82 48.56
N VAL A 619 -10.87 -33.14 47.65
CA VAL A 619 -9.43 -33.32 47.38
C VAL A 619 -8.63 -32.16 47.98
N THR A 620 -7.46 -32.43 48.55
CA THR A 620 -6.62 -31.42 49.24
C THR A 620 -5.17 -31.49 48.79
N LEU A 621 -4.60 -30.34 48.40
CA LEU A 621 -3.20 -30.16 48.02
C LEU A 621 -2.43 -29.38 49.09
N TRP A 622 -1.40 -30.00 49.64
CA TRP A 622 -0.48 -29.42 50.62
C TRP A 622 0.89 -29.19 50.00
N LEU A 623 1.26 -27.93 49.74
CA LEU A 623 2.49 -27.52 49.04
C LEU A 623 3.52 -26.95 50.03
N ARG A 624 4.80 -27.25 49.79
CA ARG A 624 5.97 -26.71 50.51
C ARG A 624 7.02 -26.14 49.56
N ASP A 625 7.92 -25.29 50.05
CA ASP A 625 8.94 -24.59 49.25
C ASP A 625 10.38 -24.95 49.64
N GLY A 626 11.28 -25.01 48.65
CA GLY A 626 12.67 -25.42 48.80
C GLY A 626 13.63 -24.42 49.46
N TRP A 627 13.12 -23.30 50.00
CA TRP A 627 13.86 -22.46 50.94
C TRP A 627 13.46 -22.71 52.40
N SER A 628 12.33 -23.40 52.64
CA SER A 628 11.80 -23.74 53.97
C SER A 628 11.90 -25.24 54.29
N ASP A 629 11.70 -26.11 53.29
CA ASP A 629 11.53 -27.57 53.42
C ASP A 629 12.41 -28.37 52.42
N ASP A 630 12.65 -29.65 52.73
CA ASP A 630 13.37 -30.60 51.85
C ASP A 630 12.40 -31.56 51.13
N GLU A 631 12.70 -31.87 49.85
CA GLU A 631 11.87 -32.76 49.02
C GLU A 631 11.59 -34.13 49.67
N LYS A 632 12.56 -34.69 50.40
CA LYS A 632 12.42 -36.01 51.04
C LYS A 632 11.45 -35.98 52.21
N ALA A 633 11.28 -34.83 52.87
CA ALA A 633 10.24 -34.68 53.89
C ALA A 633 8.86 -34.78 53.24
N VAL A 634 8.62 -34.04 52.14
CA VAL A 634 7.38 -34.08 51.36
C VAL A 634 7.08 -35.50 50.87
N LEU A 635 8.08 -36.18 50.29
CA LEU A 635 7.94 -37.54 49.77
C LEU A 635 7.70 -38.58 50.88
N ASN A 636 8.29 -38.41 52.07
CA ASN A 636 8.05 -39.30 53.21
C ASN A 636 6.65 -39.11 53.80
N ASP A 637 6.16 -37.87 53.89
CA ASP A 637 4.77 -37.60 54.31
C ASP A 637 3.76 -38.19 53.32
N ALA A 638 4.02 -38.08 52.01
CA ALA A 638 3.20 -38.67 50.96
C ALA A 638 3.16 -40.21 51.05
N ARG A 639 4.28 -40.86 51.35
CA ARG A 639 4.35 -42.31 51.63
C ARG A 639 3.59 -42.70 52.89
N ALA A 640 3.77 -41.94 53.98
CA ALA A 640 3.12 -42.20 55.26
C ALA A 640 1.59 -42.04 55.21
N ALA A 641 1.04 -41.35 54.20
CA ALA A 641 -0.40 -41.27 53.96
C ALA A 641 -1.02 -42.55 53.38
N GLY A 642 -0.22 -43.43 52.75
CA GLY A 642 -0.70 -44.67 52.13
C GLY A 642 -1.30 -44.49 50.73
N VAL A 643 -1.28 -45.57 49.94
CA VAL A 643 -1.67 -45.56 48.50
C VAL A 643 -3.15 -45.26 48.27
N ASP A 644 -4.01 -45.51 49.25
CA ASP A 644 -5.46 -45.25 49.14
C ASP A 644 -5.84 -43.81 49.51
N SER A 645 -4.88 -42.97 49.94
CA SER A 645 -5.17 -41.59 50.35
C SER A 645 -5.47 -40.67 49.15
N PRO A 646 -6.53 -39.85 49.22
CA PRO A 646 -6.86 -38.83 48.22
C PRO A 646 -6.13 -37.48 48.44
N MET A 647 -5.20 -37.41 49.41
CA MET A 647 -4.41 -36.20 49.69
C MET A 647 -3.23 -36.08 48.71
N LEU A 648 -2.97 -34.85 48.27
CA LEU A 648 -1.87 -34.49 47.36
C LEU A 648 -0.79 -33.68 48.09
N PHE A 649 0.47 -33.95 47.79
CA PHE A 649 1.64 -33.39 48.46
C PHE A 649 2.56 -32.72 47.43
N GLY A 650 2.75 -31.40 47.50
CA GLY A 650 3.53 -30.65 46.53
C GLY A 650 4.87 -30.13 47.05
N TYR A 651 5.83 -29.93 46.14
CA TYR A 651 7.11 -29.30 46.43
C TYR A 651 7.53 -28.30 45.32
N LEU A 652 7.86 -27.06 45.71
CA LEU A 652 8.50 -26.07 44.82
C LEU A 652 10.03 -26.13 44.99
N PRO A 653 10.82 -26.54 43.99
CA PRO A 653 12.27 -26.68 44.13
C PRO A 653 13.01 -25.34 44.13
N ARG A 654 14.17 -25.30 44.82
CA ARG A 654 15.10 -24.16 44.84
C ARG A 654 15.93 -24.07 43.56
N LEU A 655 15.28 -23.83 42.42
CA LEU A 655 15.93 -23.58 41.13
C LEU A 655 16.38 -22.12 40.99
N HIS A 656 17.36 -21.87 40.12
CA HIS A 656 17.85 -20.54 39.69
C HIS A 656 18.08 -19.53 40.84
N HIS A 657 18.59 -20.00 41.98
CA HIS A 657 18.61 -19.21 43.22
C HIS A 657 19.32 -17.85 43.11
N GLU A 658 20.54 -17.85 42.55
CA GLU A 658 21.33 -16.62 42.38
C GLU A 658 20.76 -15.70 41.30
N GLU A 659 20.25 -16.25 40.20
CA GLU A 659 19.61 -15.47 39.14
C GLU A 659 18.34 -14.78 39.63
N LEU A 660 17.53 -15.47 40.44
CA LEU A 660 16.34 -14.89 41.06
C LEU A 660 16.71 -13.82 42.10
N LYS A 661 17.78 -14.02 42.88
CA LYS A 661 18.34 -13.00 43.78
C LYS A 661 18.81 -11.77 42.99
N GLN A 662 19.52 -11.95 41.88
CA GLN A 662 19.99 -10.87 41.01
C GLN A 662 18.84 -10.12 40.31
N ALA A 663 17.81 -10.83 39.85
CA ALA A 663 16.66 -10.22 39.21
C ALA A 663 15.79 -9.42 40.20
N ILE A 664 15.55 -9.97 41.41
CA ILE A 664 14.87 -9.24 42.50
C ILE A 664 15.67 -7.99 42.90
N ALA A 665 17.00 -8.10 43.06
CA ALA A 665 17.84 -6.95 43.39
C ALA A 665 17.86 -5.89 42.27
N SER A 666 17.82 -6.30 41.00
CA SER A 666 17.77 -5.38 39.86
C SER A 666 16.42 -4.66 39.74
N LEU A 667 15.31 -5.36 39.98
CA LEU A 667 13.96 -4.77 40.01
C LEU A 667 13.86 -3.70 41.11
N LEU A 668 14.28 -4.04 42.34
CA LEU A 668 14.24 -3.13 43.48
C LEU A 668 15.17 -1.92 43.27
N ALA A 669 16.38 -2.12 42.74
CA ALA A 669 17.30 -1.03 42.45
C ALA A 669 16.80 -0.09 41.33
N ALA A 670 16.19 -0.63 40.27
CA ALA A 670 15.61 0.19 39.20
C ALA A 670 14.46 1.06 39.74
N GLN A 671 13.55 0.47 40.52
CA GLN A 671 12.48 1.20 41.21
C GLN A 671 13.03 2.34 42.07
N GLU A 672 13.95 2.04 43.00
CA GLU A 672 14.56 3.02 43.89
C GLU A 672 15.27 4.17 43.15
N THR A 673 15.90 3.87 42.00
CA THR A 673 16.59 4.88 41.17
C THR A 673 15.58 5.83 40.54
N LEU A 674 14.48 5.30 39.99
CA LEU A 674 13.39 6.08 39.38
C LEU A 674 12.66 6.96 40.41
N ASP A 675 12.45 6.43 41.62
CA ASP A 675 11.80 7.15 42.71
C ASP A 675 12.66 8.31 43.25
N ALA A 676 13.99 8.13 43.32
CA ALA A 676 14.90 9.12 43.89
C ALA A 676 15.26 10.26 42.93
N HIS A 677 15.31 10.01 41.61
CA HIS A 677 15.48 11.07 40.60
C HIS A 677 14.16 11.81 40.29
N GLY A 678 13.01 11.23 40.65
CA GLY A 678 11.69 11.87 40.53
C GLY A 678 11.20 12.05 39.08
N MET A 679 10.14 12.85 38.93
CA MET A 679 9.53 13.16 37.62
C MET A 679 10.03 14.47 36.99
N THR A 680 10.81 15.27 37.72
CA THR A 680 11.15 16.66 37.34
C THR A 680 12.62 16.80 36.94
N GLY A 681 13.02 16.13 35.87
CA GLY A 681 14.31 16.34 35.20
C GLY A 681 14.20 17.36 34.06
N GLY A 682 15.36 17.87 33.61
CA GLY A 682 15.46 18.60 32.34
C GLY A 682 15.40 17.66 31.13
N ALA A 683 15.58 18.20 29.91
CA ALA A 683 15.62 17.38 28.70
C ALA A 683 16.72 16.29 28.76
N GLU A 684 17.89 16.66 29.28
CA GLU A 684 19.09 15.82 29.45
C GLU A 684 18.83 14.56 30.32
N ALA A 685 17.80 14.58 31.18
CA ALA A 685 17.41 13.48 32.06
C ALA A 685 16.48 12.45 31.40
N ILE A 686 15.91 12.73 30.23
CA ILE A 686 14.85 11.90 29.61
C ILE A 686 15.38 10.54 29.14
N GLU A 687 16.51 10.50 28.45
CA GLU A 687 17.10 9.23 27.97
C GLU A 687 17.74 8.38 29.08
N PRO A 688 18.49 8.96 30.05
CA PRO A 688 18.94 8.24 31.24
C PRO A 688 17.78 7.59 32.02
N ARG A 689 16.66 8.31 32.19
CA ARG A 689 15.45 7.77 32.82
C ARG A 689 14.89 6.57 32.04
N LYS A 690 14.72 6.68 30.72
CA LYS A 690 14.27 5.58 29.86
C LYS A 690 15.16 4.33 29.95
N ALA A 691 16.47 4.50 30.16
CA ALA A 691 17.39 3.37 30.36
C ALA A 691 17.09 2.61 31.66
N VAL A 692 16.81 3.31 32.77
CA VAL A 692 16.44 2.67 34.04
C VAL A 692 15.02 2.07 33.99
N GLU A 693 14.07 2.72 33.31
CA GLU A 693 12.75 2.13 33.01
C GLU A 693 12.87 0.85 32.18
N THR A 694 13.85 0.77 31.27
CA THR A 694 14.19 -0.48 30.55
C THR A 694 14.68 -1.57 31.52
N HIS A 695 15.61 -1.25 32.42
CA HIS A 695 16.12 -2.22 33.41
C HIS A 695 15.02 -2.72 34.36
N PHE A 696 14.06 -1.87 34.75
CA PHE A 696 12.90 -2.28 35.54
C PHE A 696 12.07 -3.34 34.79
N ALA A 697 11.71 -3.06 33.52
CA ALA A 697 10.90 -3.96 32.71
C ALA A 697 11.60 -5.31 32.43
N VAL A 698 12.92 -5.27 32.13
CA VAL A 698 13.74 -6.48 31.92
C VAL A 698 13.84 -7.32 33.20
N ALA A 699 14.07 -6.69 34.35
CA ALA A 699 14.11 -7.40 35.63
C ALA A 699 12.76 -8.03 35.99
N GLN A 700 11.64 -7.34 35.71
CA GLN A 700 10.29 -7.86 35.90
C GLN A 700 10.01 -9.08 35.02
N HIS A 701 10.40 -9.04 33.73
CA HIS A 701 10.28 -10.17 32.82
C HIS A 701 11.15 -11.35 33.25
N ARG A 702 12.42 -11.12 33.62
CA ARG A 702 13.32 -12.19 34.08
C ARG A 702 12.80 -12.87 35.36
N ILE A 703 12.18 -12.12 36.27
CA ILE A 703 11.49 -12.72 37.43
C ILE A 703 10.35 -13.64 36.98
N GLN A 704 9.51 -13.22 36.03
CA GLN A 704 8.41 -14.06 35.53
C GLN A 704 8.91 -15.35 34.85
N GLU A 705 9.96 -15.25 34.03
CA GLU A 705 10.63 -16.38 33.39
C GLU A 705 11.19 -17.39 34.42
N LEU A 706 11.93 -16.89 35.42
CA LEU A 706 12.51 -17.73 36.48
C LEU A 706 11.45 -18.38 37.38
N LEU A 707 10.32 -17.71 37.63
CA LEU A 707 9.16 -18.31 38.29
C LEU A 707 8.53 -19.40 37.43
N GLY A 708 8.45 -19.21 36.10
CA GLY A 708 8.05 -20.25 35.16
C GLY A 708 8.90 -21.51 35.30
N HIS A 709 10.22 -21.37 35.41
CA HIS A 709 11.11 -22.50 35.65
C HIS A 709 10.93 -23.14 37.03
N ILE A 710 10.76 -22.35 38.11
CA ILE A 710 10.54 -22.88 39.47
C ILE A 710 9.19 -23.61 39.60
N ILE A 711 8.12 -23.06 38.98
CA ILE A 711 6.76 -23.63 39.00
C ILE A 711 6.65 -24.82 38.06
N GLY A 712 7.27 -24.77 36.87
CA GLY A 712 7.37 -25.93 35.97
C GLY A 712 8.20 -27.06 36.58
N GLY A 713 9.25 -26.73 37.32
CA GLY A 713 10.04 -27.67 38.12
C GLY A 713 9.32 -28.24 39.35
N ALA A 714 8.13 -27.72 39.71
CA ALA A 714 7.39 -28.20 40.87
C ALA A 714 7.02 -29.69 40.73
N LYS A 715 7.07 -30.38 41.86
CA LYS A 715 6.67 -31.78 42.00
C LYS A 715 5.35 -31.87 42.74
N VAL A 716 4.56 -32.89 42.41
CA VAL A 716 3.34 -33.27 43.13
C VAL A 716 3.41 -34.78 43.34
N PHE A 717 3.04 -35.23 44.53
CA PHE A 717 3.02 -36.62 44.91
C PHE A 717 1.62 -37.01 45.39
N LEU A 718 1.15 -38.16 44.93
CA LEU A 718 -0.04 -38.84 45.42
C LEU A 718 0.21 -39.48 46.79
N GLY A 719 -0.88 -39.76 47.53
CA GLY A 719 -0.85 -40.74 48.61
C GLY A 719 -0.15 -42.03 48.18
N GLY A 720 0.82 -42.49 48.98
CA GLY A 720 1.74 -43.57 48.65
C GLY A 720 3.11 -43.10 48.15
N GLY A 721 3.27 -41.81 47.82
CA GLY A 721 4.55 -41.24 47.37
C GLY A 721 4.90 -41.53 45.90
N GLN A 722 3.88 -41.72 45.05
CA GLN A 722 4.04 -41.72 43.59
C GLN A 722 4.05 -40.28 43.08
N GLU A 723 5.04 -39.92 42.25
CA GLU A 723 5.10 -38.60 41.61
C GLU A 723 4.09 -38.48 40.45
N ALA A 724 3.54 -37.29 40.27
CA ALA A 724 2.51 -36.96 39.29
C ALA A 724 3.07 -36.82 37.86
N ASN A 725 2.23 -37.10 36.87
CA ASN A 725 2.54 -36.78 35.47
C ASN A 725 2.00 -35.40 35.11
N GLY A 726 2.69 -34.69 34.24
CA GLY A 726 2.31 -33.35 33.79
C GLY A 726 3.52 -32.47 33.53
N ILE A 727 3.34 -31.38 32.79
CA ILE A 727 4.42 -30.45 32.46
C ILE A 727 4.37 -29.28 33.45
N GLU A 728 3.23 -28.60 33.51
CA GLU A 728 2.98 -27.50 34.44
C GLU A 728 2.49 -27.98 35.81
N LEU A 729 2.58 -27.11 36.82
CA LEU A 729 2.02 -27.38 38.15
C LEU A 729 0.49 -27.62 38.09
N ALA A 730 -0.22 -26.95 37.18
CA ALA A 730 -1.65 -27.19 36.97
C ALA A 730 -1.92 -28.63 36.52
N ASP A 731 -1.21 -29.11 35.49
CA ASP A 731 -1.32 -30.48 34.96
C ASP A 731 -1.06 -31.52 36.04
N LYS A 732 0.05 -31.37 36.78
CA LYS A 732 0.49 -32.31 37.82
C LYS A 732 -0.51 -32.42 38.97
N VAL A 733 -1.18 -31.32 39.30
CA VAL A 733 -2.26 -31.30 40.29
C VAL A 733 -3.54 -31.90 39.71
N GLN A 734 -3.85 -31.69 38.44
CA GLN A 734 -5.02 -32.26 37.77
C GLN A 734 -4.90 -33.79 37.62
N ASP A 735 -3.80 -34.31 37.06
CA ASP A 735 -3.46 -35.75 36.95
C ASP A 735 -3.54 -36.47 38.31
N SER A 736 -2.99 -35.83 39.35
CA SER A 736 -3.05 -36.32 40.72
C SER A 736 -4.46 -36.27 41.30
N ALA A 737 -5.21 -35.19 41.06
CA ALA A 737 -6.57 -35.05 41.57
C ALA A 737 -7.53 -36.04 40.89
N ASP A 738 -7.39 -36.28 39.58
CA ASP A 738 -8.17 -37.28 38.86
C ASP A 738 -7.82 -38.69 39.33
N SER A 739 -6.54 -38.98 39.58
CA SER A 739 -6.10 -40.23 40.24
C SER A 739 -6.67 -40.38 41.65
N ALA A 740 -6.74 -39.30 42.45
CA ALA A 740 -7.36 -39.30 43.77
C ALA A 740 -8.89 -39.49 43.69
N LEU A 741 -9.56 -38.92 42.69
CA LEU A 741 -10.99 -39.10 42.43
C LEU A 741 -11.33 -40.51 41.95
N VAL A 742 -10.45 -41.18 41.20
CA VAL A 742 -10.59 -42.61 40.85
C VAL A 742 -10.44 -43.50 42.09
N ARG A 743 -9.51 -43.19 43.00
CA ARG A 743 -9.41 -43.88 44.31
C ARG A 743 -10.68 -43.69 45.15
N LEU A 744 -11.34 -42.54 45.03
CA LEU A 744 -12.57 -42.20 45.77
C LEU A 744 -13.85 -42.80 45.16
N PHE A 745 -13.93 -42.93 43.83
CA PHE A 745 -15.08 -43.50 43.11
C PHE A 745 -14.65 -44.47 41.98
N PRO A 746 -14.17 -45.68 42.31
CA PRO A 746 -13.51 -46.58 41.35
C PRO A 746 -14.41 -47.22 40.29
N GLN A 747 -15.74 -47.01 40.32
CA GLN A 747 -16.68 -47.49 39.29
C GLN A 747 -17.38 -46.33 38.54
N PHE A 748 -16.88 -45.10 38.67
CA PHE A 748 -17.46 -43.90 38.06
C PHE A 748 -17.46 -43.91 36.52
N GLY A 749 -16.33 -44.29 35.91
CA GLY A 749 -16.10 -44.22 34.46
C GLY A 749 -17.07 -45.03 33.60
N GLU A 750 -17.92 -45.88 34.19
CA GLU A 750 -18.93 -46.64 33.47
C GLU A 750 -20.13 -45.80 33.01
N ALA A 751 -20.48 -44.74 33.76
CA ALA A 751 -21.62 -43.86 33.49
C ALA A 751 -21.24 -42.44 33.09
N ASP A 752 -19.97 -42.27 32.74
CA ASP A 752 -19.34 -40.98 32.57
C ASP A 752 -19.60 -40.39 31.17
N HIS A 753 -20.62 -39.54 31.03
CA HIS A 753 -20.84 -38.74 29.82
C HIS A 753 -21.67 -37.47 30.05
N SER A 754 -21.31 -36.37 29.40
CA SER A 754 -21.94 -35.03 29.51
C SER A 754 -23.44 -34.99 29.17
N ASN A 755 -23.91 -35.88 28.30
CA ASN A 755 -25.12 -35.66 27.52
C ASN A 755 -26.33 -36.45 28.05
N TRP A 756 -26.20 -37.12 29.20
CA TRP A 756 -27.27 -37.93 29.79
C TRP A 756 -28.59 -37.16 30.02
N GLY A 757 -28.53 -35.87 30.34
CA GLY A 757 -29.73 -35.02 30.40
C GLY A 757 -30.47 -34.96 29.05
N GLN A 758 -29.75 -34.88 27.92
CA GLN A 758 -30.36 -34.96 26.59
C GLN A 758 -30.87 -36.36 26.26
N VAL A 759 -30.19 -37.42 26.72
CA VAL A 759 -30.65 -38.81 26.60
C VAL A 759 -32.03 -38.95 27.26
N VAL A 760 -32.18 -38.48 28.50
CA VAL A 760 -33.47 -38.44 29.21
C VAL A 760 -34.52 -37.65 28.43
N THR A 761 -34.21 -36.42 27.98
CA THR A 761 -35.17 -35.57 27.26
C THR A 761 -35.65 -36.20 25.95
N ARG A 762 -34.74 -36.73 25.13
CA ARG A 762 -35.06 -37.32 23.83
C ARG A 762 -35.81 -38.65 23.97
N ALA A 763 -35.38 -39.51 24.88
CA ALA A 763 -36.06 -40.78 25.15
C ALA A 763 -37.49 -40.55 25.65
N ARG A 764 -37.71 -39.58 26.55
CA ARG A 764 -39.07 -39.22 26.99
C ARG A 764 -39.95 -38.62 25.88
N GLY A 765 -39.34 -38.23 24.75
CA GLY A 765 -39.98 -37.85 23.48
C GLY A 765 -40.10 -38.99 22.46
N SER A 766 -39.82 -40.24 22.84
CA SER A 766 -39.84 -41.44 21.98
C SER A 766 -38.75 -41.53 20.90
N ASP A 767 -37.59 -40.87 21.09
CA ASP A 767 -36.40 -41.07 20.26
C ASP A 767 -35.65 -42.37 20.63
N VAL A 768 -35.76 -43.37 19.77
CA VAL A 768 -35.06 -44.67 19.84
C VAL A 768 -33.53 -44.49 19.82
N GLY A 769 -33.03 -43.51 19.07
CA GLY A 769 -31.60 -43.26 18.87
C GLY A 769 -30.96 -42.42 19.97
N ALA A 770 -31.65 -42.14 21.08
CA ALA A 770 -31.21 -41.15 22.06
C ALA A 770 -29.89 -41.47 22.79
N LEU A 771 -29.40 -42.72 22.83
CA LEU A 771 -28.04 -43.04 23.32
C LEU A 771 -26.92 -42.56 22.39
N SER A 772 -27.22 -42.20 21.13
CA SER A 772 -26.27 -41.49 20.25
C SER A 772 -25.71 -40.23 20.90
N GLN A 773 -26.47 -39.60 21.80
CA GLN A 773 -26.04 -38.40 22.52
C GLN A 773 -24.88 -38.70 23.48
N VAL A 774 -24.79 -39.92 24.02
CA VAL A 774 -23.69 -40.37 24.88
C VAL A 774 -22.70 -41.28 24.13
N GLY A 775 -22.41 -40.91 22.88
CA GLY A 775 -21.39 -41.57 22.05
C GLY A 775 -21.77 -42.97 21.57
N TYR A 776 -22.97 -43.47 21.91
CA TYR A 776 -23.37 -44.84 21.65
C TYR A 776 -24.58 -44.92 20.71
N PRO A 777 -24.38 -44.80 19.38
CA PRO A 777 -25.47 -44.85 18.41
C PRO A 777 -26.01 -46.27 18.18
N GLY A 778 -25.29 -47.33 18.60
CA GLY A 778 -25.63 -48.74 18.38
C GLY A 778 -26.65 -49.32 19.36
N ASN A 779 -26.62 -50.64 19.57
CA ASN A 779 -27.55 -51.39 20.44
C ASN A 779 -27.61 -50.89 21.91
N PRO A 780 -28.68 -50.20 22.37
CA PRO A 780 -28.78 -49.72 23.74
C PRO A 780 -28.47 -50.74 24.83
N THR A 781 -28.78 -52.02 24.64
CA THR A 781 -28.55 -53.07 25.65
C THR A 781 -27.09 -53.56 25.73
N GLN A 782 -26.27 -53.21 24.75
CA GLN A 782 -24.83 -53.46 24.75
C GLN A 782 -24.03 -52.28 25.34
N HIS A 783 -24.65 -51.12 25.55
CA HIS A 783 -24.01 -49.97 26.19
C HIS A 783 -23.76 -50.24 27.70
N PRO A 784 -22.57 -49.95 28.28
CA PRO A 784 -22.21 -50.39 29.63
C PRO A 784 -23.18 -50.01 30.76
N VAL A 785 -23.61 -48.75 30.87
CA VAL A 785 -24.61 -48.33 31.89
C VAL A 785 -25.92 -49.09 31.71
N CYS A 786 -26.39 -49.14 30.47
CA CYS A 786 -27.66 -49.74 30.12
C CYS A 786 -27.66 -51.22 30.45
N ARG A 787 -26.56 -51.92 30.13
CA ARG A 787 -26.31 -53.29 30.50
C ARG A 787 -26.24 -53.49 32.02
N ARG A 788 -25.48 -52.69 32.77
CA ARG A 788 -25.39 -52.79 34.25
C ARG A 788 -26.73 -52.53 34.93
N VAL A 789 -27.50 -51.55 34.43
CA VAL A 789 -28.86 -51.25 34.90
C VAL A 789 -29.81 -52.42 34.60
N LEU A 790 -29.77 -52.97 33.38
CA LEU A 790 -30.55 -54.12 32.92
C LEU A 790 -30.23 -55.41 33.73
N GLU A 791 -28.94 -55.73 33.90
CA GLU A 791 -28.46 -56.82 34.76
C GLU A 791 -28.91 -56.63 36.21
N ALA A 792 -28.89 -55.39 36.74
CA ALA A 792 -29.37 -55.07 38.07
C ALA A 792 -30.90 -55.12 38.23
N ILE A 793 -31.68 -55.14 37.14
CA ILE A 793 -33.15 -55.22 37.17
C ILE A 793 -33.65 -56.66 37.06
N GLY A 794 -33.03 -57.49 36.20
CA GLY A 794 -33.32 -58.92 36.11
C GLY A 794 -34.80 -59.23 35.85
N ALA A 795 -35.48 -59.88 36.80
CA ALA A 795 -36.91 -60.19 36.69
C ALA A 795 -37.86 -59.01 37.02
N GLY A 796 -37.32 -57.88 37.50
CA GLY A 796 -38.06 -56.67 37.87
C GLY A 796 -37.57 -56.07 39.20
N LYS A 797 -37.27 -54.76 39.22
CA LYS A 797 -36.76 -54.01 40.38
C LYS A 797 -37.20 -52.55 40.32
N LYS A 798 -37.35 -51.88 41.49
CA LYS A 798 -37.84 -50.50 41.59
C LYS A 798 -36.75 -49.46 41.32
N GLY A 799 -37.14 -48.31 40.76
CA GLY A 799 -36.22 -47.22 40.42
C GLY A 799 -35.50 -46.54 41.60
N LYS A 800 -36.13 -46.36 42.78
CA LYS A 800 -35.48 -45.71 43.94
C LYS A 800 -34.24 -46.49 44.38
N ASP A 801 -34.38 -47.80 44.42
CA ASP A 801 -33.34 -48.73 44.88
C ASP A 801 -32.14 -48.76 43.91
N LEU A 802 -32.34 -48.35 42.64
CA LEU A 802 -31.26 -48.12 41.68
C LEU A 802 -30.57 -46.76 41.88
N HIS A 803 -31.31 -45.70 42.24
CA HIS A 803 -30.75 -44.36 42.46
C HIS A 803 -29.81 -44.28 43.67
N GLU A 804 -30.13 -44.97 44.76
CA GLU A 804 -29.28 -45.00 45.96
C GLU A 804 -28.06 -45.91 45.76
N GLN A 805 -28.26 -47.07 45.10
CA GLN A 805 -27.18 -48.03 44.80
C GLN A 805 -26.05 -47.43 43.95
N PHE A 806 -26.36 -46.61 42.94
CA PHE A 806 -25.38 -46.15 41.95
C PHE A 806 -24.81 -44.73 42.20
N LYS A 807 -25.24 -44.01 43.25
CA LYS A 807 -24.71 -42.66 43.55
C LYS A 807 -23.64 -42.61 44.63
N GLY A 808 -23.60 -43.57 45.55
CA GLY A 808 -22.53 -43.67 46.54
C GLY A 808 -21.24 -44.23 45.93
N ALA A 809 -20.13 -44.18 46.67
CA ALA A 809 -18.97 -45.01 46.36
C ALA A 809 -19.39 -46.50 46.41
N PRO A 810 -18.91 -47.36 45.50
CA PRO A 810 -17.84 -47.13 44.52
C PRO A 810 -18.26 -46.40 43.23
N PHE A 811 -19.55 -46.24 42.96
CA PHE A 811 -20.07 -45.79 41.66
C PHE A 811 -20.01 -44.28 41.45
N GLY A 812 -20.60 -43.46 42.34
CA GLY A 812 -20.61 -42.00 42.21
C GLY A 812 -21.40 -41.43 41.03
N TRP A 813 -22.22 -42.22 40.33
CA TRP A 813 -22.77 -41.90 39.00
C TRP A 813 -23.68 -40.66 38.96
N PRO A 814 -23.65 -39.87 37.87
CA PRO A 814 -24.60 -38.78 37.66
C PRO A 814 -26.04 -39.30 37.53
N LYS A 815 -27.00 -38.61 38.16
CA LYS A 815 -28.41 -39.05 38.24
C LYS A 815 -29.01 -39.36 36.86
N ASP A 816 -28.78 -38.48 35.89
CA ASP A 816 -29.41 -38.58 34.58
C ASP A 816 -28.88 -39.76 33.76
N ALA A 817 -27.75 -40.36 34.12
CA ALA A 817 -27.27 -41.59 33.47
C ALA A 817 -28.16 -42.79 33.82
N ILE A 818 -28.53 -42.90 35.10
CA ILE A 818 -29.41 -43.97 35.60
C ILE A 818 -30.80 -43.80 34.98
N ASP A 819 -31.34 -42.58 34.99
CA ASP A 819 -32.64 -42.28 34.38
C ASP A 819 -32.61 -42.44 32.84
N GLY A 820 -31.56 -41.96 32.17
CA GLY A 820 -31.43 -42.00 30.71
C GLY A 820 -31.29 -43.42 30.17
N ALA A 821 -30.50 -44.26 30.84
CA ALA A 821 -30.40 -45.68 30.52
C ALA A 821 -31.77 -46.39 30.63
N LEU A 822 -32.52 -46.13 31.69
CA LEU A 822 -33.88 -46.63 31.87
C LEU A 822 -34.81 -46.17 30.74
N PHE A 823 -34.78 -44.88 30.38
CA PHE A 823 -35.69 -44.34 29.37
C PHE A 823 -35.38 -44.79 27.94
N VAL A 824 -34.13 -44.74 27.45
CA VAL A 824 -33.84 -45.09 26.03
C VAL A 824 -34.22 -46.52 25.75
N MET A 825 -33.83 -47.42 26.64
CA MET A 825 -34.19 -48.81 26.46
C MET A 825 -35.74 -48.93 26.49
N LEU A 826 -36.49 -48.23 27.37
CA LEU A 826 -37.97 -48.21 27.33
C LEU A 826 -38.58 -47.76 25.99
N VAL A 827 -37.86 -46.94 25.22
CA VAL A 827 -38.29 -46.43 23.90
C VAL A 827 -37.96 -47.39 22.77
N ALA A 828 -36.74 -47.93 22.77
CA ALA A 828 -36.15 -48.64 21.64
C ALA A 828 -36.75 -50.04 21.41
N GLY A 829 -37.97 -50.29 21.85
CA GLY A 829 -38.59 -51.61 21.93
C GLY A 829 -37.93 -52.51 22.97
N ASN A 830 -37.02 -51.96 23.80
CA ASN A 830 -36.32 -52.74 24.79
C ASN A 830 -37.24 -52.95 25.99
N LEU A 831 -37.23 -52.03 26.96
CA LEU A 831 -37.85 -52.23 28.26
C LEU A 831 -39.37 -52.07 28.18
N ARG A 832 -40.14 -53.08 28.62
CA ARG A 832 -41.52 -52.85 29.11
C ARG A 832 -41.50 -52.40 30.58
N ALA A 833 -42.47 -51.60 31.03
CA ALA A 833 -42.53 -51.14 32.44
C ALA A 833 -43.94 -51.12 33.06
N THR A 834 -44.01 -51.16 34.39
CA THR A 834 -45.27 -51.09 35.17
C THR A 834 -45.17 -50.18 36.41
N ASN A 835 -46.32 -49.64 36.84
CA ASN A 835 -46.54 -48.89 38.08
C ASN A 835 -47.89 -49.33 38.68
N ASN A 836 -47.93 -49.77 39.94
CA ASN A 836 -49.11 -50.36 40.60
C ASN A 836 -49.86 -51.41 39.74
N GLY A 837 -49.11 -52.24 39.00
CA GLY A 837 -49.65 -53.29 38.12
C GLY A 837 -50.12 -52.81 36.75
N GLN A 838 -50.28 -51.50 36.53
CA GLN A 838 -50.62 -50.92 35.23
C GLN A 838 -49.36 -50.69 34.39
N PRO A 839 -49.38 -50.89 33.06
CA PRO A 839 -48.24 -50.64 32.20
C PRO A 839 -47.96 -49.14 32.04
N VAL A 840 -46.69 -48.77 31.98
CA VAL A 840 -46.22 -47.38 31.74
C VAL A 840 -45.16 -47.35 30.63
N GLN A 841 -45.15 -46.26 29.88
CA GLN A 841 -44.26 -46.03 28.74
C GLN A 841 -43.20 -44.95 29.04
N ALA A 842 -42.29 -44.71 28.10
CA ALA A 842 -41.16 -43.79 28.25
C ALA A 842 -41.55 -42.33 28.55
N SER A 843 -42.81 -41.93 28.36
CA SER A 843 -43.31 -40.59 28.72
C SER A 843 -43.34 -40.30 30.24
N LEU A 844 -43.21 -41.34 31.09
CA LEU A 844 -43.19 -41.26 32.56
C LEU A 844 -42.35 -40.05 33.07
N PRO A 845 -42.86 -39.22 33.99
CA PRO A 845 -42.10 -38.13 34.59
C PRO A 845 -40.82 -38.62 35.31
N GLN A 846 -39.69 -37.91 35.14
CA GLN A 846 -38.41 -38.32 35.71
C GLN A 846 -38.43 -38.39 37.26
N ASN A 847 -39.28 -37.61 37.92
CA ASN A 847 -39.51 -37.69 39.37
C ASN A 847 -40.37 -38.89 39.81
N GLN A 848 -41.02 -39.60 38.87
CA GLN A 848 -41.80 -40.82 39.12
C GLN A 848 -41.05 -42.13 38.78
N VAL A 849 -39.85 -42.04 38.17
CA VAL A 849 -38.99 -43.22 37.87
C VAL A 849 -38.73 -44.06 39.11
N GLY A 850 -38.64 -43.43 40.28
CA GLY A 850 -38.40 -44.08 41.57
C GLY A 850 -39.38 -45.20 41.95
N VAL A 851 -40.53 -45.33 41.27
CA VAL A 851 -41.60 -46.29 41.59
C VAL A 851 -41.99 -47.30 40.46
N ALA A 852 -41.11 -47.59 39.45
CA ALA A 852 -41.35 -48.52 38.28
C ALA A 852 -40.21 -49.59 37.94
N SER A 853 -40.28 -50.45 36.87
CA SER A 853 -39.37 -51.65 36.50
C SER A 853 -39.21 -52.04 34.95
N PHE A 854 -38.18 -52.81 34.42
CA PHE A 854 -37.68 -52.70 32.97
C PHE A 854 -36.74 -53.83 32.20
N TYR A 855 -36.74 -54.10 30.82
CA TYR A 855 -35.88 -55.07 29.90
C TYR A 855 -36.24 -55.26 28.30
N VAL A 856 -35.56 -55.29 27.04
CA VAL A 856 -34.19 -55.33 26.24
C VAL A 856 -34.22 -55.17 24.57
N ASP A 857 -33.45 -54.30 23.73
CA ASP A 857 -33.24 -54.16 22.14
C ASP A 857 -32.26 -53.00 21.45
N VAL A 858 -32.36 -52.41 20.15
CA VAL A 858 -31.32 -51.68 19.17
C VAL A 858 -31.54 -50.14 18.59
N PRO A 859 -31.07 -49.38 17.44
CA PRO A 859 -30.02 -49.31 16.27
C PRO A 859 -29.03 -48.07 15.68
N PRO A 860 -29.24 -46.94 14.82
CA PRO A 860 -28.11 -46.13 14.03
C PRO A 860 -28.15 -44.61 13.30
N LEU A 861 -26.99 -43.95 12.83
CA LEU A 861 -26.56 -42.94 11.66
C LEU A 861 -26.44 -41.28 11.55
N ASP A 862 -25.99 -40.61 10.40
CA ASP A 862 -25.30 -39.19 10.16
C ASP A 862 -25.48 -38.27 8.78
N VAL A 863 -24.88 -37.01 8.55
CA VAL A 863 -25.07 -35.92 7.45
C VAL A 863 -23.91 -35.00 6.85
N GLY A 864 -22.93 -34.46 7.60
CA GLY A 864 -22.35 -33.09 7.36
C GLY A 864 -21.53 -32.76 6.08
N GLN A 865 -20.82 -33.72 5.51
CA GLN A 865 -19.87 -33.54 4.39
C GLN A 865 -20.49 -32.99 3.08
N ARG A 866 -21.82 -33.09 2.94
CA ARG A 866 -22.56 -32.68 1.74
C ARG A 866 -22.65 -31.17 1.54
N LEU A 867 -22.46 -30.36 2.59
CA LEU A 867 -22.54 -28.90 2.49
C LEU A 867 -21.26 -28.28 1.90
N ASP A 868 -20.09 -28.74 2.37
CA ASP A 868 -18.77 -28.28 1.91
C ASP A 868 -18.60 -28.43 0.39
N LEU A 869 -19.02 -29.57 -0.17
CA LEU A 869 -18.92 -29.84 -1.61
C LEU A 869 -19.70 -28.82 -2.46
N LYS A 870 -20.89 -28.41 -1.99
CA LYS A 870 -21.71 -27.42 -2.70
C LYS A 870 -21.07 -26.03 -2.67
N ALA A 871 -20.47 -25.65 -1.54
CA ALA A 871 -19.74 -24.40 -1.41
C ALA A 871 -18.51 -24.34 -2.35
N LEU A 872 -17.85 -25.48 -2.60
CA LEU A 872 -16.78 -25.57 -3.60
C LEU A 872 -17.31 -25.40 -5.03
N PHE A 873 -18.35 -26.16 -5.41
CA PHE A 873 -18.92 -26.09 -6.78
C PHE A 873 -19.50 -24.70 -7.10
N GLN A 874 -20.02 -23.99 -6.09
CA GLN A 874 -20.49 -22.61 -6.25
C GLN A 874 -19.36 -21.64 -6.62
N LYS A 875 -18.12 -21.85 -6.16
CA LYS A 875 -16.95 -21.03 -6.58
C LYS A 875 -16.65 -21.19 -8.08
N THR A 876 -16.91 -22.37 -8.66
CA THR A 876 -16.85 -22.59 -10.12
C THR A 876 -18.11 -22.18 -10.88
N GLY A 877 -19.09 -21.54 -10.22
CA GLY A 877 -20.34 -21.12 -10.85
C GLY A 877 -21.26 -22.30 -11.21
N ILE A 878 -21.42 -23.25 -10.28
CA ILE A 878 -22.30 -24.44 -10.40
C ILE A 878 -23.11 -24.60 -9.11
N THR A 879 -24.38 -25.00 -9.24
CA THR A 879 -25.34 -25.10 -8.13
C THR A 879 -25.93 -26.51 -8.06
N THR A 880 -26.05 -27.08 -6.85
CA THR A 880 -26.22 -28.54 -6.68
C THR A 880 -27.33 -28.93 -5.71
N GLN A 881 -28.23 -29.80 -6.17
CA GLN A 881 -29.33 -30.37 -5.36
C GLN A 881 -28.86 -31.60 -4.55
N ASN A 882 -29.59 -31.97 -3.49
CA ASN A 882 -29.29 -33.17 -2.71
C ASN A 882 -29.46 -34.43 -3.57
N GLY A 883 -28.49 -35.35 -3.53
CA GLY A 883 -28.48 -36.58 -4.33
C GLY A 883 -27.94 -36.40 -5.76
N LYS A 884 -27.50 -35.18 -6.13
CA LYS A 884 -26.89 -34.84 -7.44
C LYS A 884 -25.44 -34.37 -7.31
N GLU A 885 -24.80 -34.59 -6.16
CA GLU A 885 -23.44 -34.13 -5.86
C GLU A 885 -22.41 -34.66 -6.88
N SER A 886 -22.59 -35.90 -7.38
CA SER A 886 -21.71 -36.51 -8.39
C SER A 886 -21.83 -35.89 -9.78
N GLU A 887 -23.00 -35.34 -10.15
CA GLU A 887 -23.20 -34.66 -11.44
C GLU A 887 -22.44 -33.32 -11.47
N ALA A 888 -22.60 -32.54 -10.39
CA ALA A 888 -21.95 -31.23 -10.26
C ALA A 888 -20.42 -31.31 -10.10
N ALA A 889 -19.92 -32.40 -9.50
CA ALA A 889 -18.48 -32.67 -9.43
C ALA A 889 -17.83 -32.70 -10.82
N ALA A 890 -18.44 -33.40 -11.78
CA ALA A 890 -17.92 -33.52 -13.14
C ALA A 890 -17.89 -32.17 -13.89
N GLU A 891 -18.96 -31.37 -13.77
CA GLU A 891 -19.01 -30.05 -14.41
C GLU A 891 -18.00 -29.07 -13.77
N SER A 892 -17.80 -29.14 -12.45
CA SER A 892 -16.88 -28.26 -11.72
C SER A 892 -15.42 -28.51 -12.09
N LEU A 893 -15.01 -29.78 -12.19
CA LEU A 893 -13.69 -30.15 -12.68
C LEU A 893 -13.48 -29.69 -14.13
N LYS A 894 -14.51 -29.77 -14.99
CA LYS A 894 -14.43 -29.26 -16.37
C LYS A 894 -14.24 -27.74 -16.45
N LYS A 895 -14.99 -26.96 -15.65
CA LYS A 895 -14.82 -25.49 -15.59
C LYS A 895 -13.45 -25.09 -15.01
N LEU A 896 -12.93 -25.86 -14.07
CA LEU A 896 -11.61 -25.65 -13.49
C LEU A 896 -10.49 -25.86 -14.53
N LEU A 897 -10.56 -26.91 -15.37
CA LEU A 897 -9.60 -27.13 -16.46
C LEU A 897 -9.60 -26.00 -17.50
N ALA A 898 -10.78 -25.53 -17.93
CA ALA A 898 -10.89 -24.41 -18.87
C ALA A 898 -10.32 -23.09 -18.31
N MET A 899 -10.28 -22.93 -16.99
CA MET A 899 -9.63 -21.79 -16.32
C MET A 899 -8.09 -21.89 -16.30
N ALA A 900 -7.52 -23.10 -16.38
CA ALA A 900 -6.07 -23.26 -16.57
C ALA A 900 -5.65 -22.83 -17.98
N GLU A 901 -6.40 -23.23 -19.01
CA GLU A 901 -6.11 -22.90 -20.41
C GLU A 901 -6.09 -21.37 -20.66
N SER A 902 -6.99 -20.61 -20.02
CA SER A 902 -7.02 -19.14 -20.11
C SER A 902 -5.97 -18.44 -19.24
N ALA A 903 -5.34 -19.14 -18.29
CA ALA A 903 -4.33 -18.58 -17.38
C ALA A 903 -2.91 -18.51 -17.98
N GLY A 904 -2.70 -18.97 -19.22
CA GLY A 904 -1.40 -18.97 -19.88
C GLY A 904 -1.44 -18.99 -21.41
N GLY A 905 -0.41 -19.55 -22.04
CA GLY A 905 -0.36 -19.85 -23.47
C GLY A 905 1.00 -19.59 -24.12
N ASN A 906 0.99 -19.03 -25.33
CA ASN A 906 2.21 -18.69 -26.07
C ASN A 906 2.87 -17.42 -25.51
N ALA A 907 4.21 -17.40 -25.49
CA ALA A 907 5.03 -16.26 -25.11
C ALA A 907 4.57 -14.95 -25.81
N PRO A 908 4.55 -13.80 -25.12
CA PRO A 908 5.05 -13.53 -23.76
C PRO A 908 4.14 -13.97 -22.60
N ARG A 909 3.03 -14.70 -22.84
CA ARG A 909 2.20 -15.19 -21.72
C ARG A 909 2.94 -16.24 -20.87
N PRO A 910 2.59 -16.37 -19.58
CA PRO A 910 2.98 -17.52 -18.75
C PRO A 910 2.63 -18.86 -19.39
N GLU A 911 3.24 -19.94 -18.88
CA GLU A 911 2.87 -21.29 -19.28
C GLU A 911 1.47 -21.66 -18.74
N ILE A 912 0.80 -22.63 -19.37
CA ILE A 912 -0.47 -23.14 -18.86
C ILE A 912 -0.20 -23.87 -17.53
N PRO A 913 -0.92 -23.59 -16.43
CA PRO A 913 -0.71 -24.24 -15.14
C PRO A 913 -0.88 -25.77 -15.17
N ASP A 914 -0.25 -26.48 -14.24
CA ASP A 914 -0.38 -27.94 -14.16
C ASP A 914 -1.80 -28.36 -13.75
N ILE A 915 -2.34 -29.35 -14.46
CA ILE A 915 -3.72 -29.84 -14.37
C ILE A 915 -3.83 -31.32 -13.95
N LYS A 916 -2.71 -32.02 -13.71
CA LYS A 916 -2.70 -33.47 -13.42
C LYS A 916 -3.62 -33.88 -12.27
N ASP A 917 -3.62 -33.14 -11.15
CA ASP A 917 -4.47 -33.46 -9.99
C ASP A 917 -5.96 -33.39 -10.34
N VAL A 918 -6.34 -32.40 -11.14
CA VAL A 918 -7.72 -32.16 -11.58
C VAL A 918 -8.17 -33.27 -12.54
N GLN A 919 -7.27 -33.73 -13.43
CA GLN A 919 -7.49 -34.88 -14.29
C GLN A 919 -7.63 -36.19 -13.49
N ALA A 920 -6.84 -36.39 -12.43
CA ALA A 920 -6.96 -37.56 -11.56
C ALA A 920 -8.32 -37.62 -10.84
N LEU A 921 -8.87 -36.49 -10.40
CA LEU A 921 -10.21 -36.41 -9.81
C LEU A 921 -11.35 -36.76 -10.77
N GLN A 922 -11.14 -36.61 -12.08
CA GLN A 922 -12.11 -37.03 -13.12
C GLN A 922 -12.15 -38.56 -13.31
N MET A 923 -11.19 -39.32 -12.76
CA MET A 923 -11.13 -40.78 -12.88
C MET A 923 -11.86 -41.55 -11.76
N LEU A 924 -12.42 -40.85 -10.77
CA LEU A 924 -13.15 -41.43 -9.64
C LEU A 924 -14.67 -41.37 -9.84
N SER A 925 -15.44 -42.12 -9.05
CA SER A 925 -16.92 -42.04 -9.07
C SER A 925 -17.57 -42.24 -7.69
N GLY A 926 -18.85 -41.87 -7.59
CA GLY A 926 -19.71 -42.11 -6.42
C GLY A 926 -19.23 -41.47 -5.11
N ASN A 927 -19.64 -42.04 -3.97
CA ASN A 927 -19.25 -41.53 -2.64
C ASN A 927 -17.74 -41.44 -2.44
N ALA A 928 -16.93 -42.27 -3.13
CA ALA A 928 -15.47 -42.20 -3.09
C ALA A 928 -14.92 -40.93 -3.77
N GLN A 929 -15.47 -40.54 -4.93
CA GLN A 929 -15.13 -39.27 -5.58
C GLN A 929 -15.53 -38.07 -4.71
N LEU A 930 -16.74 -38.11 -4.14
CA LEU A 930 -17.23 -37.03 -3.28
C LEU A 930 -16.36 -36.85 -2.03
N LEU A 931 -15.97 -37.95 -1.37
CA LEU A 931 -15.04 -37.91 -0.24
C LEU A 931 -13.65 -37.38 -0.65
N LYS A 932 -13.16 -37.73 -1.86
CA LYS A 932 -11.85 -37.27 -2.33
C LYS A 932 -11.82 -35.79 -2.72
N ILE A 933 -12.87 -35.29 -3.36
CA ILE A 933 -13.03 -33.85 -3.65
C ILE A 933 -13.17 -33.06 -2.35
N HIS A 934 -13.89 -33.60 -1.35
CA HIS A 934 -14.00 -32.98 -0.02
C HIS A 934 -12.63 -32.83 0.66
N GLN A 935 -11.79 -33.87 0.60
CA GLN A 935 -10.41 -33.85 1.11
C GLN A 935 -9.47 -32.84 0.41
N GLN A 936 -9.79 -32.39 -0.80
CA GLN A 936 -8.95 -31.48 -1.60
C GLN A 936 -9.59 -30.10 -1.82
N LYS A 937 -10.69 -29.78 -1.13
CA LYS A 937 -11.52 -28.59 -1.37
C LYS A 937 -10.75 -27.26 -1.35
N ASP A 938 -9.75 -27.13 -0.47
CA ASP A 938 -9.05 -25.86 -0.25
C ASP A 938 -7.92 -25.61 -1.26
N ASP A 939 -7.21 -26.67 -1.70
CA ASP A 939 -6.25 -26.62 -2.81
C ASP A 939 -6.95 -26.29 -4.14
N LEU A 940 -8.07 -26.95 -4.44
CA LEU A 940 -8.87 -26.68 -5.64
C LEU A 940 -9.40 -25.22 -5.66
N ALA A 941 -9.76 -24.68 -4.49
CA ALA A 941 -10.17 -23.28 -4.37
C ALA A 941 -9.00 -22.30 -4.55
N ALA A 942 -7.80 -22.63 -4.06
CA ALA A 942 -6.59 -21.82 -4.25
C ALA A 942 -6.13 -21.81 -5.72
N LYS A 943 -6.08 -22.97 -6.38
CA LYS A 943 -5.79 -23.12 -7.82
C LYS A 943 -6.76 -22.29 -8.67
N LEU A 944 -8.07 -22.41 -8.43
CA LEU A 944 -9.10 -21.63 -9.12
C LEU A 944 -8.88 -20.11 -8.99
N ALA A 945 -8.53 -19.62 -7.80
CA ALA A 945 -8.29 -18.19 -7.56
C ALA A 945 -7.02 -17.69 -8.28
N ALA A 946 -5.93 -18.46 -8.25
CA ALA A 946 -4.68 -18.11 -8.91
C ALA A 946 -4.80 -18.12 -10.45
N TRP A 947 -5.47 -19.12 -11.00
CA TRP A 947 -5.68 -19.24 -12.45
C TRP A 947 -6.60 -18.12 -12.97
N LYS A 948 -7.71 -17.86 -12.27
CA LYS A 948 -8.58 -16.73 -12.61
C LYS A 948 -7.83 -15.39 -12.56
N LYS A 949 -7.05 -15.11 -11.50
CA LYS A 949 -6.24 -13.88 -11.41
C LYS A 949 -5.29 -13.74 -12.61
N SER A 950 -4.73 -14.85 -13.09
CA SER A 950 -3.81 -14.86 -14.23
C SER A 950 -4.53 -14.60 -15.55
N ALA A 951 -5.69 -15.23 -15.78
CA ALA A 951 -6.53 -14.98 -16.96
C ALA A 951 -7.10 -13.55 -17.00
N ASP A 952 -7.54 -13.02 -15.86
CA ASP A 952 -8.02 -11.64 -15.69
C ASP A 952 -6.89 -10.62 -15.93
N ALA A 953 -5.62 -10.98 -15.67
CA ALA A 953 -4.46 -10.13 -15.95
C ALA A 953 -3.99 -10.22 -17.42
N ILE A 954 -4.00 -11.41 -18.02
CA ILE A 954 -3.68 -11.61 -19.45
C ILE A 954 -4.67 -10.83 -20.32
N SER A 955 -5.97 -10.95 -20.06
CA SER A 955 -7.01 -10.26 -20.85
C SER A 955 -6.90 -8.73 -20.79
N LYS A 956 -6.38 -8.17 -19.69
CA LYS A 956 -6.09 -6.74 -19.57
C LYS A 956 -4.80 -6.31 -20.29
N ARG A 957 -3.72 -7.11 -20.24
CA ARG A 957 -2.41 -6.71 -20.79
C ARG A 957 -2.18 -7.08 -22.25
N TRP A 958 -2.84 -8.13 -22.76
CA TRP A 958 -2.62 -8.62 -24.11
C TRP A 958 -2.87 -7.56 -25.21
N PRO A 959 -3.95 -6.73 -25.18
CA PRO A 959 -4.15 -5.70 -26.20
C PRO A 959 -3.08 -4.60 -26.17
N ALA A 960 -2.53 -4.29 -25.00
CA ALA A 960 -1.43 -3.33 -24.87
C ALA A 960 -0.12 -3.89 -25.44
N TRP A 961 0.10 -5.21 -25.30
CA TRP A 961 1.24 -5.90 -25.93
C TRP A 961 1.14 -5.92 -27.45
N GLU A 962 -0.04 -6.22 -28.01
CA GLU A 962 -0.27 -6.17 -29.45
C GLU A 962 -0.05 -4.75 -29.99
N ARG A 963 -0.55 -3.71 -29.30
CA ARG A 963 -0.29 -2.30 -29.64
C ARG A 963 1.20 -1.93 -29.57
N LEU A 964 1.96 -2.48 -28.60
CA LEU A 964 3.41 -2.29 -28.51
C LEU A 964 4.15 -2.88 -29.73
N GLN A 965 3.71 -4.06 -30.21
CA GLN A 965 4.28 -4.67 -31.42
C GLN A 965 3.99 -3.84 -32.69
N ASP A 966 2.80 -3.28 -32.80
CA ASP A 966 2.43 -2.32 -33.87
C ASP A 966 3.36 -1.09 -33.88
N PHE A 967 3.57 -0.45 -32.72
CA PHE A 967 4.51 0.68 -32.61
C PHE A 967 5.95 0.30 -32.95
N GLN A 968 6.42 -0.86 -32.49
CA GLN A 968 7.76 -1.35 -32.80
C GLN A 968 7.96 -1.59 -34.31
N ALA A 969 6.93 -2.04 -35.02
CA ALA A 969 6.97 -2.24 -36.47
C ALA A 969 7.04 -0.90 -37.25
N PHE A 970 6.35 0.14 -36.80
CA PHE A 970 6.42 1.46 -37.44
C PHE A 970 7.66 2.28 -37.05
N ALA A 971 8.31 1.99 -35.92
CA ALA A 971 9.48 2.71 -35.42
C ALA A 971 10.82 2.20 -35.98
N ILE A 972 10.82 1.22 -36.89
CA ILE A 972 12.04 0.65 -37.48
C ILE A 972 12.92 1.75 -38.10
N GLY A 973 14.19 1.79 -37.68
CA GLY A 973 15.14 2.84 -38.08
C GLY A 973 15.17 4.07 -37.17
N LEU A 974 14.52 4.03 -35.99
CA LEU A 974 14.72 4.97 -34.89
C LEU A 974 15.58 4.32 -33.78
N PRO A 975 16.55 5.03 -33.16
CA PRO A 975 17.40 4.46 -32.09
C PRO A 975 16.63 3.89 -30.90
N GLU A 976 15.46 4.48 -30.58
CA GLU A 976 14.56 4.02 -29.53
C GLU A 976 13.97 2.64 -29.84
N ALA A 977 13.74 2.32 -31.12
CA ALA A 977 13.25 1.01 -31.53
C ALA A 977 14.30 -0.10 -31.33
N ASP A 978 15.59 0.20 -31.57
CA ASP A 978 16.68 -0.75 -31.31
C ASP A 978 16.94 -0.97 -29.81
N ALA A 979 16.56 -0.01 -28.96
CA ALA A 979 16.51 -0.17 -27.51
C ALA A 979 15.31 -1.02 -27.09
N CYS A 980 14.09 -0.63 -27.46
CA CYS A 980 12.86 -1.33 -27.09
C CYS A 980 12.84 -2.78 -27.61
N ALA A 981 13.42 -3.08 -28.78
CA ALA A 981 13.53 -4.44 -29.32
C ALA A 981 14.20 -5.42 -28.34
N LYS A 982 15.20 -4.98 -27.57
CA LYS A 982 15.92 -5.82 -26.59
C LYS A 982 15.01 -6.18 -25.41
N SER A 983 14.31 -5.19 -24.86
CA SER A 983 13.34 -5.40 -23.78
C SER A 983 12.16 -6.25 -24.26
N ILE A 984 11.62 -6.00 -25.47
CA ILE A 984 10.54 -6.80 -26.08
C ILE A 984 10.98 -8.28 -26.24
N ALA A 985 12.19 -8.52 -26.74
CA ALA A 985 12.74 -9.86 -26.85
C ALA A 985 12.92 -10.54 -25.48
N ALA A 986 13.41 -9.80 -24.47
CA ALA A 986 13.56 -10.29 -23.10
C ALA A 986 12.20 -10.63 -22.44
N ILE A 987 11.19 -9.77 -22.56
CA ILE A 987 9.82 -10.03 -22.07
C ILE A 987 9.23 -11.27 -22.76
N THR A 988 9.48 -11.43 -24.07
CA THR A 988 9.00 -12.59 -24.83
C THR A 988 9.67 -13.88 -24.36
N ALA A 989 11.00 -13.93 -24.32
CA ALA A 989 11.75 -15.11 -23.90
C ALA A 989 11.50 -15.48 -22.43
N GLY A 990 11.41 -14.48 -21.54
CA GLY A 990 11.14 -14.66 -20.11
C GLY A 990 9.65 -14.83 -19.75
N ARG A 991 8.73 -14.84 -20.73
CA ARG A 991 7.26 -14.88 -20.52
C ARG A 991 6.74 -13.80 -19.55
N GLY A 992 7.36 -12.61 -19.61
CA GLY A 992 7.22 -11.54 -18.63
C GLY A 992 5.96 -10.68 -18.72
N LEU A 993 4.93 -11.05 -19.49
CA LEU A 993 3.72 -10.22 -19.66
C LEU A 993 3.04 -9.88 -18.31
N LEU A 994 3.09 -10.81 -17.35
CA LEU A 994 2.49 -10.63 -16.01
C LEU A 994 3.50 -10.16 -14.94
N ALA A 995 4.67 -9.65 -15.33
CA ALA A 995 5.64 -9.08 -14.38
C ALA A 995 5.08 -7.84 -13.65
N GLU A 996 5.64 -7.53 -12.47
CA GLU A 996 5.33 -6.31 -11.71
C GLU A 996 6.62 -5.56 -11.34
N PRO A 997 6.81 -4.30 -11.78
CA PRO A 997 5.90 -3.49 -12.62
C PRO A 997 5.54 -4.06 -13.99
N ASP A 998 4.35 -3.71 -14.49
CA ASP A 998 3.96 -3.94 -15.89
C ASP A 998 5.04 -3.39 -16.85
N PRO A 999 5.67 -4.25 -17.68
CA PRO A 999 6.78 -3.82 -18.53
C PRO A 999 6.32 -3.04 -19.76
N VAL A 1000 5.06 -3.19 -20.19
CA VAL A 1000 4.57 -2.72 -21.51
C VAL A 1000 4.42 -1.19 -21.63
N PRO A 1001 3.83 -0.45 -20.66
CA PRO A 1001 3.45 0.94 -20.89
C PRO A 1001 4.59 1.91 -21.17
N GLU A 1002 5.73 1.78 -20.48
CA GLU A 1002 6.88 2.68 -20.70
C GLU A 1002 7.62 2.38 -22.01
N LEU A 1003 7.62 1.13 -22.48
CA LEU A 1003 8.14 0.79 -23.82
C LEU A 1003 7.24 1.37 -24.91
N ALA A 1004 5.91 1.26 -24.74
CA ALA A 1004 4.96 1.88 -25.66
C ALA A 1004 5.14 3.40 -25.70
N LYS A 1005 5.21 4.04 -24.52
CA LYS A 1005 5.45 5.50 -24.35
C LYS A 1005 6.76 5.97 -24.97
N GLN A 1006 7.83 5.19 -24.87
CA GLN A 1006 9.11 5.50 -25.50
C GLN A 1006 8.98 5.51 -27.02
N LEU A 1007 8.35 4.49 -27.60
CA LEU A 1007 8.10 4.42 -29.04
C LEU A 1007 7.11 5.48 -29.52
N THR A 1008 5.99 5.73 -28.82
CA THR A 1008 5.03 6.76 -29.23
C THR A 1008 5.60 8.16 -29.12
N THR A 1009 6.50 8.42 -28.17
CA THR A 1009 7.23 9.70 -28.10
C THR A 1009 8.17 9.88 -29.29
N ALA A 1010 8.98 8.86 -29.62
CA ALA A 1010 9.88 8.91 -30.78
C ALA A 1010 9.13 9.01 -32.12
N LEU A 1011 8.04 8.26 -32.26
CA LEU A 1011 7.15 8.31 -33.42
C LEU A 1011 6.45 9.66 -33.54
N ARG A 1012 5.88 10.20 -32.45
CA ARG A 1012 5.23 11.53 -32.44
C ARG A 1012 6.19 12.63 -32.86
N LEU A 1013 7.38 12.66 -32.26
CA LEU A 1013 8.41 13.64 -32.59
C LEU A 1013 8.82 13.55 -34.08
N THR A 1014 9.13 12.33 -34.55
CA THR A 1014 9.52 12.10 -35.95
C THR A 1014 8.40 12.45 -36.93
N LEU A 1015 7.14 12.15 -36.59
CA LEU A 1015 5.96 12.53 -37.39
C LEU A 1015 5.77 14.05 -37.43
N GLY A 1016 5.89 14.74 -36.29
CA GLY A 1016 5.80 16.19 -36.20
C GLY A 1016 6.83 16.86 -37.11
N THR A 1017 8.12 16.57 -36.89
CA THR A 1017 9.21 17.10 -37.72
C THR A 1017 8.99 16.83 -39.21
N LEU A 1018 8.63 15.60 -39.61
CA LEU A 1018 8.36 15.29 -41.02
C LEU A 1018 7.12 16.01 -41.59
N GLN A 1019 6.12 16.35 -40.78
CA GLN A 1019 4.96 17.14 -41.22
C GLN A 1019 5.29 18.63 -41.37
N ASP A 1020 6.16 19.16 -40.51
CA ASP A 1020 6.61 20.55 -40.56
C ASP A 1020 7.64 20.75 -41.69
N ASP A 1021 8.59 19.83 -41.86
CA ASP A 1021 9.54 19.81 -42.99
C ASP A 1021 8.81 19.72 -44.33
N LEU A 1022 7.77 18.86 -44.43
CA LEU A 1022 6.92 18.79 -45.62
C LEU A 1022 6.20 20.13 -45.86
N SER A 1023 5.58 20.71 -44.83
CA SER A 1023 4.89 22.00 -44.92
C SER A 1023 5.83 23.11 -45.42
N ALA A 1024 7.03 23.21 -44.84
CA ALA A 1024 8.07 24.15 -45.25
C ALA A 1024 8.58 23.90 -46.69
N ALA A 1025 8.75 22.63 -47.10
CA ALA A 1025 9.16 22.29 -48.45
C ALA A 1025 8.10 22.64 -49.51
N PHE A 1026 6.80 22.46 -49.20
CA PHE A 1026 5.71 22.91 -50.06
C PHE A 1026 5.66 24.45 -50.14
N GLN A 1027 5.73 25.16 -49.01
CA GLN A 1027 5.76 26.63 -48.99
C GLN A 1027 6.96 27.21 -49.75
N ALA A 1028 8.16 26.63 -49.61
CA ALA A 1028 9.34 27.02 -50.37
C ALA A 1028 9.20 26.72 -51.88
N GLY A 1029 8.44 25.68 -52.24
CA GLY A 1029 8.05 25.38 -53.62
C GLY A 1029 7.10 26.43 -54.19
N GLU A 1030 6.02 26.76 -53.48
CA GLU A 1030 5.06 27.80 -53.89
C GLU A 1030 5.71 29.19 -53.98
N GLY A 1031 6.67 29.51 -53.10
CA GLY A 1031 7.48 30.72 -53.21
C GLY A 1031 8.28 30.79 -54.52
N LYS A 1032 8.87 29.68 -54.96
CA LYS A 1032 9.57 29.58 -56.26
C LYS A 1032 8.61 29.70 -57.45
N LEU A 1033 7.40 29.16 -57.35
CA LEU A 1033 6.37 29.35 -58.38
C LEU A 1033 5.93 30.82 -58.47
N THR A 1034 5.61 31.44 -57.34
CA THR A 1034 5.11 32.82 -57.27
C THR A 1034 6.15 33.84 -57.73
N ALA A 1035 7.45 33.56 -57.50
CA ALA A 1035 8.56 34.36 -58.02
C ALA A 1035 8.83 34.17 -59.54
N SER A 1036 8.27 33.14 -60.17
CA SER A 1036 8.54 32.82 -61.58
C SER A 1036 7.61 33.58 -62.54
N GLN A 1037 8.19 34.39 -63.42
CA GLN A 1037 7.45 35.07 -64.50
C GLN A 1037 6.74 34.08 -65.44
N VAL A 1038 7.34 32.91 -65.66
CA VAL A 1038 6.75 31.84 -66.50
C VAL A 1038 5.46 31.29 -65.87
N TRP A 1039 5.42 31.20 -64.54
CA TRP A 1039 4.24 30.73 -63.80
C TRP A 1039 3.16 31.81 -63.68
N SER A 1040 3.54 33.06 -63.39
CA SER A 1040 2.59 34.18 -63.30
C SER A 1040 1.91 34.49 -64.64
N GLY A 1041 2.59 34.23 -65.77
CA GLY A 1041 2.05 34.36 -67.12
C GLY A 1041 1.08 33.25 -67.56
N ARG A 1042 0.51 32.44 -66.65
CA ARG A 1042 -0.46 31.36 -66.92
C ARG A 1042 -1.85 31.66 -66.33
N THR A 1043 -2.90 31.19 -66.99
CA THR A 1043 -4.28 31.30 -66.46
C THR A 1043 -4.48 30.43 -65.22
N ASP A 1044 -5.51 30.70 -64.42
CA ASP A 1044 -5.79 29.91 -63.21
C ASP A 1044 -6.14 28.44 -63.54
N GLU A 1045 -6.85 28.17 -64.64
CA GLU A 1045 -7.07 26.81 -65.15
C GLU A 1045 -5.77 26.10 -65.52
N GLN A 1046 -4.83 26.79 -66.19
CA GLN A 1046 -3.52 26.24 -66.54
C GLN A 1046 -2.72 25.92 -65.26
N ARG A 1047 -2.67 26.84 -64.29
CA ARG A 1047 -1.98 26.63 -63.01
C ARG A 1047 -2.60 25.49 -62.21
N ALA A 1048 -3.93 25.39 -62.13
CA ALA A 1048 -4.63 24.29 -61.49
C ALA A 1048 -4.36 22.93 -62.18
N THR A 1049 -4.32 22.91 -63.51
CA THR A 1049 -4.00 21.70 -64.30
C THR A 1049 -2.59 21.21 -64.03
N ILE A 1050 -1.58 22.11 -64.08
CA ILE A 1050 -0.18 21.76 -63.81
C ILE A 1050 0.02 21.35 -62.34
N ALA A 1051 -0.61 22.04 -61.39
CA ALA A 1051 -0.54 21.72 -59.97
C ALA A 1051 -1.12 20.32 -59.66
N THR A 1052 -2.20 19.94 -60.34
CA THR A 1052 -2.78 18.60 -60.27
C THR A 1052 -1.83 17.55 -60.88
N ALA A 1053 -1.33 17.80 -62.10
CA ALA A 1053 -0.45 16.88 -62.82
C ALA A 1053 0.91 16.66 -62.13
N CYS A 1054 1.45 17.68 -61.46
CA CYS A 1054 2.70 17.60 -60.69
C CYS A 1054 2.50 17.23 -59.21
N GLN A 1055 1.25 17.04 -58.77
CA GLN A 1055 0.88 16.73 -57.38
C GLN A 1055 1.47 17.72 -56.37
N LEU A 1056 1.17 19.02 -56.58
CA LEU A 1056 1.68 20.14 -55.77
C LEU A 1056 0.82 20.46 -54.54
N THR A 1057 -0.33 19.81 -54.37
CA THR A 1057 -1.15 19.96 -53.16
C THR A 1057 -0.43 19.34 -51.95
N PRO A 1058 -0.18 20.08 -50.86
CA PRO A 1058 0.38 19.50 -49.65
C PRO A 1058 -0.58 18.47 -49.04
N PRO A 1059 -0.09 17.37 -48.46
CA PRO A 1059 -0.92 16.47 -47.69
C PRO A 1059 -1.44 17.19 -46.42
N PRO A 1060 -2.68 16.93 -45.96
CA PRO A 1060 -3.13 17.46 -44.69
C PRO A 1060 -2.25 16.92 -43.54
N GLN A 1061 -1.92 17.77 -42.57
CA GLN A 1061 -1.29 17.32 -41.34
C GLN A 1061 -2.24 16.38 -40.60
N ALA A 1062 -1.76 15.20 -40.23
CA ALA A 1062 -2.50 14.26 -39.39
C ALA A 1062 -2.39 14.70 -37.92
N PRO A 1063 -3.45 14.49 -37.11
CA PRO A 1063 -3.33 14.58 -35.67
C PRO A 1063 -2.37 13.48 -35.17
N ILE A 1064 -1.64 13.78 -34.09
CA ILE A 1064 -0.62 12.90 -33.49
C ILE A 1064 -0.61 12.99 -31.95
N GLY A 1065 -1.71 13.45 -31.34
CA GLY A 1065 -1.78 13.65 -29.89
C GLY A 1065 -1.87 12.34 -29.13
N THR A 1066 -2.77 11.47 -29.57
CA THR A 1066 -3.03 10.16 -28.97
C THR A 1066 -2.34 9.00 -29.71
N ASP A 1067 -2.18 7.89 -29.00
CA ASP A 1067 -1.62 6.63 -29.52
C ASP A 1067 -2.36 6.13 -30.78
N ASP A 1068 -3.69 6.21 -30.80
CA ASP A 1068 -4.51 5.76 -31.94
C ASP A 1068 -4.46 6.73 -33.13
N GLU A 1069 -4.31 8.04 -32.90
CA GLU A 1069 -4.03 9.02 -33.96
C GLU A 1069 -2.66 8.78 -34.61
N ILE A 1070 -1.62 8.50 -33.80
CA ILE A 1070 -0.29 8.13 -34.28
C ILE A 1070 -0.36 6.87 -35.15
N LEU A 1071 -1.06 5.81 -34.70
CA LEU A 1071 -1.26 4.60 -35.50
C LEU A 1071 -2.06 4.87 -36.78
N ALA A 1072 -3.11 5.68 -36.73
CA ALA A 1072 -3.88 6.07 -37.92
C ALA A 1072 -2.99 6.82 -38.93
N ALA A 1073 -2.18 7.77 -38.46
CA ALA A 1073 -1.24 8.52 -39.28
C ALA A 1073 -0.17 7.64 -39.93
N LEU A 1074 0.33 6.62 -39.23
CA LEU A 1074 1.35 5.67 -39.71
C LEU A 1074 0.79 4.58 -40.63
N ARG A 1075 -0.44 4.11 -40.38
CA ARG A 1075 -1.16 3.18 -41.26
C ARG A 1075 -1.62 3.85 -42.57
N THR A 1076 -1.89 5.16 -42.55
CA THR A 1076 -2.24 5.94 -43.75
C THR A 1076 -1.04 6.17 -44.67
N ARG A 1077 0.16 6.34 -44.09
CA ARG A 1077 1.43 6.54 -44.78
C ARG A 1077 2.57 6.27 -43.79
N THR A 1078 3.63 5.57 -44.15
CA THR A 1078 4.72 5.27 -43.21
C THR A 1078 5.65 6.49 -42.96
N LEU A 1079 6.64 6.36 -42.07
CA LEU A 1079 7.72 7.34 -41.94
C LEU A 1079 8.58 7.39 -43.22
N THR A 1080 8.88 6.23 -43.80
CA THR A 1080 9.66 6.10 -45.04
C THR A 1080 8.95 6.77 -46.22
N ASP A 1081 7.64 6.59 -46.35
CA ASP A 1081 6.85 7.25 -47.41
C ASP A 1081 6.80 8.77 -47.25
N ARG A 1082 6.83 9.30 -46.01
CA ARG A 1082 6.93 10.75 -45.77
C ARG A 1082 8.30 11.30 -46.16
N ARG A 1083 9.38 10.59 -45.83
CA ARG A 1083 10.76 10.94 -46.26
C ARG A 1083 10.87 10.92 -47.78
N ASN A 1084 10.44 9.84 -48.43
CA ASN A 1084 10.39 9.72 -49.89
C ASN A 1084 9.56 10.83 -50.57
N LEU A 1085 8.48 11.30 -49.93
CA LEU A 1085 7.71 12.45 -50.43
C LEU A 1085 8.48 13.77 -50.25
N LEU A 1086 9.09 14.00 -49.10
CA LEU A 1086 9.87 15.21 -48.80
C LEU A 1086 11.01 15.41 -49.81
N ASP A 1087 11.77 14.34 -50.09
CA ASP A 1087 12.83 14.34 -51.09
C ASP A 1087 12.32 14.61 -52.52
N ALA A 1088 11.09 14.16 -52.83
CA ALA A 1088 10.46 14.36 -54.13
C ALA A 1088 9.82 15.74 -54.32
N VAL A 1089 9.41 16.43 -53.25
CA VAL A 1089 8.69 17.72 -53.31
C VAL A 1089 9.45 18.79 -54.12
N PRO A 1090 10.75 19.06 -53.87
CA PRO A 1090 11.50 20.03 -54.67
C PRO A 1090 11.48 19.74 -56.18
N GLN A 1091 11.56 18.47 -56.57
CA GLN A 1091 11.55 18.05 -57.97
C GLN A 1091 10.17 18.17 -58.63
N ARG A 1092 9.08 18.01 -57.87
CA ARG A 1092 7.71 18.29 -58.34
C ARG A 1092 7.53 19.75 -58.73
N PHE A 1093 8.06 20.67 -57.91
CA PHE A 1093 8.00 22.11 -58.19
C PHE A 1093 8.91 22.53 -59.36
N VAL A 1094 10.08 21.92 -59.53
CA VAL A 1094 10.92 22.11 -60.73
C VAL A 1094 10.16 21.65 -61.98
N ARG A 1095 9.56 20.45 -61.96
CA ARG A 1095 8.75 19.94 -63.07
C ARG A 1095 7.55 20.84 -63.39
N ALA A 1096 6.90 21.42 -62.38
CA ALA A 1096 5.79 22.35 -62.60
C ALA A 1096 6.22 23.63 -63.35
N LEU A 1097 7.42 24.15 -63.08
CA LEU A 1097 8.01 25.25 -63.86
C LEU A 1097 8.35 24.82 -65.29
N GLU A 1098 8.84 23.59 -65.50
CA GLU A 1098 9.09 23.05 -66.84
C GLU A 1098 7.81 22.92 -67.67
N GLU A 1099 6.73 22.36 -67.13
CA GLU A 1099 5.46 22.23 -67.86
C GLU A 1099 4.82 23.61 -68.14
N ALA A 1100 4.93 24.56 -67.20
CA ALA A 1100 4.53 25.96 -67.45
C ALA A 1100 5.36 26.60 -68.57
N GLY A 1101 6.67 26.30 -68.63
CA GLY A 1101 7.59 26.73 -69.68
C GLY A 1101 7.22 26.18 -71.06
N LYS A 1102 6.97 24.87 -71.18
CA LYS A 1102 6.50 24.25 -72.44
C LYS A 1102 5.18 24.86 -72.92
N LEU A 1103 4.25 25.14 -72.01
CA LEU A 1103 2.99 25.82 -72.33
C LEU A 1103 3.18 27.29 -72.74
N ALA A 1104 4.28 27.94 -72.31
CA ALA A 1104 4.62 29.30 -72.71
C ALA A 1104 5.43 29.35 -74.03
N THR A 1105 6.19 28.30 -74.34
CA THR A 1105 7.04 28.23 -75.54
C THR A 1105 7.15 26.76 -76.00
N PRO A 1106 6.21 26.24 -76.82
CA PRO A 1106 6.14 24.81 -77.17
C PRO A 1106 7.34 24.28 -77.97
N GLU A 1107 8.06 25.17 -78.65
CA GLU A 1107 9.26 24.87 -79.43
C GLU A 1107 10.55 24.82 -78.57
N ALA A 1108 10.44 25.03 -77.26
CA ALA A 1108 11.61 25.16 -76.40
C ALA A 1108 12.28 23.82 -76.04
N VAL A 1109 13.59 23.75 -76.20
CA VAL A 1109 14.42 22.56 -75.99
C VAL A 1109 15.10 22.63 -74.61
N ARG A 1110 14.95 21.57 -73.80
CA ARG A 1110 15.63 21.48 -72.50
C ARG A 1110 17.11 21.11 -72.66
N VAL A 1111 17.99 21.80 -71.93
CA VAL A 1111 19.42 21.53 -71.87
C VAL A 1111 19.86 21.33 -70.42
N ALA A 1112 20.03 20.07 -70.02
CA ALA A 1112 20.57 19.75 -68.70
C ALA A 1112 22.06 20.11 -68.62
N LEU A 1113 22.41 21.04 -67.71
CA LEU A 1113 23.80 21.43 -67.46
C LEU A 1113 24.55 20.30 -66.72
N PRO A 1114 25.79 19.97 -67.10
CA PRO A 1114 26.57 18.94 -66.42
C PRO A 1114 26.97 19.40 -65.00
N GLY A 1115 26.90 18.51 -64.02
CA GLY A 1115 27.45 18.77 -62.69
C GLY A 1115 28.99 18.69 -62.68
N ALA A 1116 29.65 19.58 -61.94
CA ALA A 1116 31.11 19.58 -61.79
C ALA A 1116 31.53 19.92 -60.34
N ILE A 1117 32.65 19.32 -59.90
CA ILE A 1117 33.29 19.64 -58.61
C ILE A 1117 34.38 20.68 -58.87
N ILE A 1118 34.01 21.95 -58.78
CA ILE A 1118 34.90 23.10 -59.00
C ILE A 1118 35.78 23.28 -57.75
N LYS A 1119 37.11 23.28 -57.94
CA LYS A 1119 38.11 23.44 -56.85
C LYS A 1119 38.99 24.68 -57.03
N THR A 1120 39.07 25.19 -58.26
CA THR A 1120 39.87 26.33 -58.68
C THR A 1120 39.06 27.22 -59.65
N PRO A 1121 39.45 28.49 -59.85
CA PRO A 1121 38.83 29.34 -60.88
C PRO A 1121 38.94 28.75 -62.30
N ALA A 1122 40.03 28.04 -62.61
CA ALA A 1122 40.20 27.40 -63.92
C ALA A 1122 39.18 26.28 -64.17
N ASP A 1123 38.80 25.52 -63.13
CA ASP A 1123 37.74 24.51 -63.25
C ASP A 1123 36.38 25.17 -63.55
N LEU A 1124 36.12 26.36 -62.97
CA LEU A 1124 34.91 27.14 -63.22
C LEU A 1124 34.88 27.67 -64.65
N ASP A 1125 35.97 28.29 -65.13
CA ASP A 1125 36.04 28.82 -66.49
C ASP A 1125 35.92 27.71 -67.55
N GLN A 1126 36.55 26.56 -67.32
CA GLN A 1126 36.44 25.38 -68.19
C GLN A 1126 35.01 24.81 -68.18
N TRP A 1127 34.35 24.76 -67.02
CA TRP A 1127 32.95 24.33 -66.92
C TRP A 1127 32.00 25.30 -67.61
N LEU A 1128 32.16 26.61 -67.40
CA LEU A 1128 31.36 27.66 -68.05
C LEU A 1128 31.53 27.62 -69.58
N ALA A 1129 32.74 27.38 -70.09
CA ALA A 1129 32.98 27.21 -71.52
C ALA A 1129 32.25 25.98 -72.09
N GLY A 1130 32.28 24.84 -71.39
CA GLY A 1130 31.55 23.63 -71.79
C GLY A 1130 30.02 23.81 -71.78
N VAL A 1131 29.49 24.41 -70.70
CA VAL A 1131 28.08 24.80 -70.57
C VAL A 1131 27.66 25.71 -71.72
N ARG A 1132 28.45 26.75 -71.99
CA ARG A 1132 28.20 27.71 -73.08
C ARG A 1132 28.08 27.02 -74.43
N GLN A 1133 29.05 26.18 -74.78
CA GLN A 1133 29.06 25.43 -76.04
C GLN A 1133 27.79 24.58 -76.18
N GLN A 1134 27.43 23.83 -75.13
CA GLN A 1134 26.25 22.97 -75.10
C GLN A 1134 24.93 23.75 -75.29
N VAL A 1135 24.83 24.95 -74.72
CA VAL A 1135 23.65 25.82 -74.85
C VAL A 1135 23.62 26.51 -76.22
N GLU A 1136 24.75 27.01 -76.72
CA GLU A 1136 24.86 27.65 -78.04
C GLU A 1136 24.61 26.65 -79.20
N ASP A 1137 24.97 25.37 -79.02
CA ASP A 1137 24.60 24.31 -79.98
C ASP A 1137 23.11 23.96 -79.94
N LYS A 1138 22.46 24.04 -78.77
CA LYS A 1138 21.02 23.73 -78.62
C LYS A 1138 20.08 24.88 -78.95
N LEU A 1139 20.55 26.13 -78.85
CA LEU A 1139 19.85 27.33 -79.35
C LEU A 1139 19.59 27.32 -80.86
N LYS A 1140 20.25 26.42 -81.61
CA LYS A 1140 20.03 26.19 -83.03
C LYS A 1140 18.79 25.35 -83.33
N ASP A 1141 18.34 24.55 -82.36
CA ASP A 1141 17.15 23.69 -82.47
C ASP A 1141 15.87 24.39 -82.01
N GLY A 1142 15.99 25.47 -81.20
CA GLY A 1142 14.87 26.24 -80.66
C GLY A 1142 15.29 27.07 -79.43
N PRO A 1143 14.35 27.82 -78.81
CA PRO A 1143 14.61 28.49 -77.52
C PRO A 1143 15.03 27.49 -76.45
N VAL A 1144 16.01 27.82 -75.60
CA VAL A 1144 16.54 26.86 -74.60
C VAL A 1144 15.97 27.09 -73.20
N ILE A 1145 15.56 26.00 -72.54
CA ILE A 1145 15.28 25.92 -71.10
C ILE A 1145 16.47 25.25 -70.41
N LEU A 1146 17.01 25.90 -69.37
CA LEU A 1146 18.13 25.44 -68.53
C LEU A 1146 17.60 24.84 -67.21
#